data_AF-A0A955EF43-F1
#
_entry.id   AF-A0A955EF43-F1
#
_cell.length_a   1.000
_cell.length_b   1.000
_cell.length_c   1.000
_cell.angle_alpha   90.00
_cell.angle_beta   90.00
_cell.angle_gamma   90.00
#
_symmetry.space_group_name_H-M   'P 1'
#
loop_
_entity.id
_entity.type
_entity.pdbx_description
1 polymer ?
#
loop_
_entity_poly.entity_id
_entity_poly.type
_entity_poly.pdbx_seq_one_letter_code
_entity_poly.pdbx_strand_id
1 'polypeptide(L)'
;MSIKSVLRGACLPCLLVGTSAFAIVIVDGEKDGIFSGPEGYHGPLAIQKSNPIDFLDGPIVVGTFDSDMSNVGGKGGFDAGTTVSDPFPIMGEVGPGSVTTGIEYAIELDEIGFAAGPSEFIRIAGFLNNEFHDSVTNQVIGGFGAEQDALGEPRDINFNAFSGQQYVDVPPNGGPAMAATVDGVLDGHYPAALWTQTIGTSAGDNTDAGQHTANGSELNAIYAYVDETTDILYVFIAGNLSSDFRKFELFFDVRSGGQNRLRGDNSDVGFGGLNRMGDDGMNMNGVTFDTGFTADYWMSYTIGATNPDHYLDAAALGSLGGAPGGFVGGGNKLLGPISAPGPQNGGTLMVDCNNSNLGGVAGRSPQGGSGSESDVTDPATVTTGIEFVVNLAGINYDSMAPQDIKLCAFIVGQAWDFMSNQCVGGLTSGGDPDPGSLGFPAKDIDLNDWDGNQYVSLTVPGGLVNPGITIDGSLDAAAYGAAKWVNTTNGTSFGDNMDIDPDTGDGSEFDALYTRFGLRNGQPALYVFAAGNLHGWNRMLFFFDSSAGGQNDLRGDNAGIDGGRLNNGLGGPDGFTFDTGFDADYVIVYSTGDNQGVQDHFAEGAELLAGGGGNGGRIGEQLAKIDGPVSGNYEPRVGFGDNTDNTAAFANGNEIDAIYAKVEGANAFFLITGNLATDFTSMEVFFDTIPGQGQNTLLYDDPATPENEGNIKIDSGALDRMGGPVTYIDDTDPENPILVTLNDGLTFDTGFDPDVWVGIKTGNFDLGQANVYINYVKLRNGVDPGVGYFMGQGITGGLGALSGGDTGTPSAQLDINNSNTAGVIGAMNHYDGGGTNPATVTKGIEFSLPLTALGWNGTDEIKMAAFIAGEFHDIVSNQTAQHTCSDGLGEVRDIDFNDYQGLQYFTYNPATGMSSVAAPDVCTAPQPECEGDANGDLLVNFDDLN
;
A
#
# COMPACT_ATOMS: atom_id res chain seq x y z
N MET A 1 52.25 -53.19 -32.81
CA MET A 1 51.69 -51.91 -32.36
C MET A 1 52.73 -51.22 -31.50
N SER A 2 53.05 -49.98 -31.85
CA SER A 2 54.35 -49.34 -31.65
C SER A 2 54.25 -48.14 -30.72
N ILE A 3 55.31 -47.97 -29.94
CA ILE A 3 55.93 -46.69 -29.52
C ILE A 3 55.74 -45.57 -30.56
N LYS A 4 55.55 -44.32 -30.09
CA LYS A 4 56.19 -43.04 -30.53
C LYS A 4 55.31 -41.84 -30.11
N SER A 5 55.67 -41.03 -29.11
CA SER A 5 56.73 -39.99 -29.08
C SER A 5 56.40 -38.79 -29.98
N VAL A 6 56.53 -37.54 -29.51
CA VAL A 6 57.73 -36.69 -29.68
C VAL A 6 57.62 -35.53 -28.65
N LEU A 7 58.48 -35.51 -27.61
CA LEU A 7 59.71 -34.66 -27.46
C LEU A 7 59.38 -33.17 -27.34
N ARG A 8 59.96 -32.30 -26.50
CA ARG A 8 61.11 -32.18 -25.55
C ARG A 8 60.83 -30.80 -24.90
N GLY A 9 61.11 -30.50 -23.64
CA GLY A 9 62.26 -30.85 -22.83
C GLY A 9 62.92 -29.55 -22.36
N ALA A 10 62.96 -29.32 -21.04
CA ALA A 10 64.08 -28.75 -20.31
C ALA A 10 63.69 -28.67 -18.82
N CYS A 11 64.25 -29.57 -18.03
CA CYS A 11 64.36 -29.44 -16.58
C CYS A 11 65.86 -29.26 -16.30
N LEU A 12 66.25 -28.19 -15.60
CA LEU A 12 67.47 -28.05 -14.80
C LEU A 12 67.22 -26.91 -13.78
N PRO A 13 67.90 -26.88 -12.63
CA PRO A 13 67.25 -27.04 -11.33
C PRO A 13 67.31 -25.77 -10.47
N CYS A 14 66.42 -25.72 -9.48
CA CYS A 14 66.64 -25.21 -8.12
C CYS A 14 67.82 -24.22 -7.97
N LEU A 15 67.53 -22.93 -8.12
CA LEU A 15 68.26 -21.88 -7.41
C LEU A 15 67.33 -21.41 -6.28
N LEU A 16 67.51 -22.05 -5.12
CA LEU A 16 66.96 -21.61 -3.85
C LEU A 16 67.65 -20.29 -3.48
N VAL A 17 67.19 -19.17 -4.03
CA VAL A 17 67.43 -17.86 -3.42
C VAL A 17 66.32 -17.71 -2.40
N GLY A 18 66.68 -17.83 -1.12
CA GLY A 18 65.83 -17.38 -0.03
C GLY A 18 65.68 -15.87 -0.13
N THR A 19 64.72 -15.42 -0.93
CA THR A 19 63.99 -14.19 -0.67
C THR A 19 62.71 -14.62 0.00
N SER A 20 62.53 -14.29 1.27
CA SER A 20 61.20 -14.08 1.82
C SER A 20 60.44 -13.24 0.79
N ALA A 21 59.44 -13.84 0.13
CA ALA A 21 58.49 -13.06 -0.64
C ALA A 21 57.82 -12.14 0.38
N PHE A 22 58.14 -10.85 0.35
CA PHE A 22 57.39 -9.86 1.09
C PHE A 22 55.93 -10.03 0.69
N ALA A 23 55.07 -10.35 1.65
CA ALA A 23 53.63 -10.39 1.44
C ALA A 23 53.14 -8.95 1.19
N ILE A 24 53.16 -8.55 -0.08
CA ILE A 24 52.53 -7.32 -0.58
C ILE A 24 51.02 -7.49 -0.43
N VAL A 25 50.34 -6.49 0.13
CA VAL A 25 48.87 -6.42 0.11
C VAL A 25 48.39 -6.23 -1.33
N ILE A 26 47.47 -7.08 -1.76
CA ILE A 26 46.70 -7.01 -2.99
C ILE A 26 45.31 -6.55 -2.56
N VAL A 27 44.86 -5.41 -3.09
CA VAL A 27 43.51 -4.93 -2.83
C VAL A 27 42.55 -5.73 -3.73
N ASP A 28 41.98 -6.81 -3.20
CA ASP A 28 41.06 -7.72 -3.90
C ASP A 28 39.79 -8.08 -3.08
N GLY A 29 39.62 -7.46 -1.90
CA GLY A 29 38.50 -7.72 -1.02
C GLY A 29 38.64 -9.00 -0.20
N GLU A 30 39.78 -9.70 -0.28
CA GLU A 30 40.10 -10.86 0.55
C GLU A 30 41.20 -10.55 1.60
N LYS A 31 41.10 -11.21 2.75
CA LYS A 31 42.11 -11.09 3.80
C LYS A 31 43.42 -11.74 3.37
N ASP A 32 44.34 -10.90 2.94
CA ASP A 32 45.68 -11.31 2.58
C ASP A 32 46.51 -11.85 3.77
N GLY A 33 46.95 -13.10 3.63
CA GLY A 33 47.94 -13.74 4.50
C GLY A 33 47.35 -14.66 5.59
N ILE A 34 47.68 -15.95 5.49
CA ILE A 34 47.33 -17.02 6.45
C ILE A 34 48.04 -16.87 7.83
N PHE A 35 48.85 -15.83 8.05
CA PHE A 35 49.71 -15.72 9.23
C PHE A 35 49.31 -14.55 10.12
N SER A 36 48.90 -14.87 11.35
CA SER A 36 48.81 -13.97 12.52
C SER A 36 50.19 -13.48 13.02
N GLY A 37 51.09 -13.14 12.09
CA GLY A 37 52.41 -12.59 12.34
C GLY A 37 52.54 -11.16 11.82
N PRO A 38 53.69 -10.49 12.05
CA PRO A 38 53.90 -9.07 11.72
C PRO A 38 53.88 -8.73 10.22
N GLU A 39 53.59 -9.68 9.33
CA GLU A 39 53.57 -9.51 7.87
C GLU A 39 52.15 -9.46 7.26
N GLY A 40 51.10 -9.82 8.03
CA GLY A 40 49.70 -9.79 7.61
C GLY A 40 48.90 -8.61 8.21
N TYR A 41 47.61 -8.55 7.89
CA TYR A 41 46.68 -7.60 8.52
C TYR A 41 46.68 -7.70 10.05
N HIS A 42 46.73 -6.55 10.74
CA HIS A 42 46.54 -6.48 12.18
C HIS A 42 45.03 -6.48 12.51
N GLY A 43 44.64 -7.29 13.49
CA GLY A 43 43.26 -7.36 13.97
C GLY A 43 42.76 -8.78 14.27
N PRO A 44 41.44 -8.94 14.49
CA PRO A 44 40.42 -7.90 14.32
C PRO A 44 40.61 -6.75 15.31
N LEU A 45 40.58 -5.53 14.81
CA LEU A 45 40.66 -4.28 15.59
C LEU A 45 39.29 -3.91 16.15
N ALA A 46 38.23 -4.30 15.43
CA ALA A 46 36.85 -4.27 15.86
C ALA A 46 36.14 -5.55 15.38
N ILE A 47 35.17 -6.03 16.16
CA ILE A 47 34.36 -7.23 15.86
C ILE A 47 32.92 -6.90 16.23
N GLN A 48 31.99 -7.11 15.31
CA GLN A 48 30.57 -7.01 15.58
C GLN A 48 30.11 -8.21 16.43
N LYS A 49 29.23 -7.96 17.41
CA LYS A 49 28.58 -9.02 18.19
C LYS A 49 27.09 -8.98 17.86
N SER A 50 26.53 -10.11 17.44
CA SER A 50 25.14 -10.26 16.98
C SER A 50 24.14 -9.34 17.67
N ASN A 51 23.59 -8.38 16.91
CA ASN A 51 22.36 -7.67 17.28
C ASN A 51 21.16 -8.45 16.74
N PRO A 52 20.01 -8.43 17.42
CA PRO A 52 18.74 -8.50 16.72
C PRO A 52 18.76 -7.41 15.64
N ILE A 53 18.65 -7.83 14.38
CA ILE A 53 18.36 -6.89 13.30
C ILE A 53 16.85 -6.80 13.33
N ASP A 54 16.33 -5.96 14.22
CA ASP A 54 14.91 -5.66 14.24
C ASP A 54 14.70 -4.42 13.38
N PHE A 55 14.13 -4.64 12.19
CA PHE A 55 13.28 -3.60 11.67
C PHE A 55 12.02 -3.66 12.54
N LEU A 56 11.67 -2.52 13.17
CA LEU A 56 10.26 -2.25 13.45
C LEU A 56 9.47 -2.60 12.19
N ASP A 57 8.41 -3.38 12.34
CA ASP A 57 7.44 -3.77 11.32
C ASP A 57 6.90 -2.54 10.54
N GLY A 58 7.73 -1.95 9.68
CA GLY A 58 7.35 -0.97 8.69
C GLY A 58 6.73 -1.71 7.51
N PRO A 59 5.67 -1.16 6.90
CA PRO A 59 5.07 -1.77 5.72
C PRO A 59 6.13 -2.00 4.63
N ILE A 60 6.14 -3.20 4.06
CA ILE A 60 7.03 -3.70 3.02
C ILE A 60 6.64 -3.24 1.61
N VAL A 61 5.65 -2.38 1.41
CA VAL A 61 4.96 -2.21 0.11
C VAL A 61 5.35 -3.10 -1.07
N VAL A 62 4.74 -4.28 -1.13
CA VAL A 62 4.73 -5.12 -2.32
C VAL A 62 3.87 -4.45 -3.40
N GLY A 63 4.52 -3.86 -4.38
CA GLY A 63 3.88 -3.21 -5.52
C GLY A 63 4.12 -3.96 -6.83
N THR A 64 3.18 -3.85 -7.77
CA THR A 64 3.40 -4.29 -9.15
C THR A 64 2.83 -3.28 -10.11
N PHE A 65 3.67 -2.82 -11.02
CA PHE A 65 3.46 -1.68 -11.89
C PHE A 65 3.71 -2.08 -13.33
N ASP A 66 2.87 -1.61 -14.24
CA ASP A 66 3.13 -1.63 -15.68
C ASP A 66 2.56 -0.35 -16.29
N SER A 67 2.86 -0.11 -17.55
CA SER A 67 2.28 1.02 -18.25
C SER A 67 2.21 0.82 -19.74
N ASP A 68 1.31 1.57 -20.37
CA ASP A 68 1.21 1.70 -21.82
C ASP A 68 1.18 3.19 -22.19
N MET A 69 2.28 3.68 -22.74
CA MET A 69 2.49 5.09 -23.08
C MET A 69 1.90 5.48 -24.44
N SER A 70 1.19 4.58 -25.13
CA SER A 70 0.67 4.81 -26.49
C SER A 70 -0.57 5.72 -26.56
N ASN A 71 -0.93 6.39 -25.46
CA ASN A 71 -2.08 7.29 -25.43
C ASN A 71 -1.85 8.52 -26.32
N VAL A 72 -2.63 8.66 -27.39
CA VAL A 72 -2.61 9.82 -28.29
C VAL A 72 -3.92 10.63 -28.24
N GLY A 73 -4.75 10.37 -27.23
CA GLY A 73 -6.05 11.02 -27.01
C GLY A 73 -6.12 11.65 -25.64
N GLY A 74 -7.31 12.15 -25.27
CA GLY A 74 -7.51 12.81 -23.98
C GLY A 74 -7.60 14.33 -24.08
N LYS A 75 -7.24 15.01 -22.99
CA LYS A 75 -7.35 16.46 -22.85
C LYS A 75 -6.11 17.14 -23.44
N GLY A 76 -6.21 17.49 -24.72
CA GLY A 76 -5.13 18.10 -25.50
C GLY A 76 -4.60 19.42 -24.92
N GLY A 77 -3.39 19.75 -25.36
CA GLY A 77 -2.49 20.74 -24.78
C GLY A 77 -2.88 22.18 -25.05
N PHE A 78 -2.24 23.07 -24.29
CA PHE A 78 -2.57 24.50 -24.24
C PHE A 78 -2.31 25.21 -25.59
N ASP A 79 -3.35 25.78 -26.22
CA ASP A 79 -3.17 26.81 -27.29
C ASP A 79 -2.91 28.16 -26.61
N ALA A 80 -1.67 28.38 -26.14
CA ALA A 80 -1.25 29.67 -25.61
C ALA A 80 -1.27 30.70 -26.74
N GLY A 81 -2.35 31.48 -26.83
CA GLY A 81 -2.67 32.44 -27.90
C GLY A 81 -1.69 33.60 -28.16
N THR A 82 -0.37 33.37 -28.19
CA THR A 82 0.66 34.31 -28.66
C THR A 82 1.84 33.57 -29.29
N THR A 83 1.96 33.59 -30.63
CA THR A 83 3.20 33.57 -31.48
C THR A 83 4.46 32.77 -31.09
N VAL A 84 4.42 31.85 -30.14
CA VAL A 84 5.43 30.82 -29.97
C VAL A 84 4.96 29.67 -30.84
N SER A 85 5.77 29.33 -31.85
CA SER A 85 5.59 28.08 -32.56
C SER A 85 5.84 26.96 -31.57
N ASP A 86 4.79 26.48 -30.92
CA ASP A 86 4.83 25.17 -30.30
C ASP A 86 5.19 24.16 -31.41
N PRO A 87 6.31 23.41 -31.30
CA PRO A 87 6.66 22.41 -32.30
C PRO A 87 5.69 21.21 -32.30
N PHE A 88 4.79 21.09 -31.32
CA PHE A 88 3.90 19.95 -31.16
C PHE A 88 2.50 20.20 -31.79
N PRO A 89 2.00 19.31 -32.67
CA PRO A 89 0.66 19.42 -33.25
C PRO A 89 -0.45 19.14 -32.23
N ILE A 90 -1.31 20.12 -31.98
CA ILE A 90 -2.56 19.96 -31.20
C ILE A 90 -3.47 18.98 -31.96
N MET A 91 -3.74 17.80 -31.38
CA MET A 91 -4.73 16.84 -31.91
C MET A 91 -6.14 17.16 -31.37
N GLY A 92 -7.17 16.61 -32.01
CA GLY A 92 -8.55 16.85 -31.58
C GLY A 92 -8.85 16.15 -30.27
N GLU A 93 -9.32 16.89 -29.26
CA GLU A 93 -9.72 16.35 -27.96
C GLU A 93 -10.67 15.15 -28.13
N VAL A 94 -10.29 14.03 -27.51
CA VAL A 94 -11.18 12.89 -27.28
C VAL A 94 -11.55 12.93 -25.79
N GLY A 95 -12.77 12.56 -25.43
CA GLY A 95 -13.21 12.62 -24.03
C GLY A 95 -12.20 11.92 -23.09
N PRO A 96 -11.61 12.61 -22.09
CA PRO A 96 -10.52 12.06 -21.26
C PRO A 96 -10.90 10.76 -20.53
N GLY A 97 -12.19 10.60 -20.17
CA GLY A 97 -12.73 9.35 -19.62
C GLY A 97 -12.84 8.18 -20.62
N SER A 98 -12.38 8.33 -21.86
CA SER A 98 -12.34 7.26 -22.87
C SER A 98 -10.91 6.79 -23.19
N VAL A 99 -9.91 7.37 -22.54
CA VAL A 99 -8.52 6.90 -22.62
C VAL A 99 -8.40 5.56 -21.90
N THR A 100 -7.73 4.59 -22.55
CA THR A 100 -7.64 3.20 -22.09
C THR A 100 -6.21 2.70 -21.93
N THR A 101 -5.21 3.56 -22.09
CA THR A 101 -3.78 3.25 -21.90
C THR A 101 -3.19 4.23 -20.88
N GLY A 102 -2.24 3.76 -20.08
CA GLY A 102 -1.56 4.59 -19.09
C GLY A 102 -0.80 3.78 -18.06
N ILE A 103 -0.60 4.36 -16.88
CA ILE A 103 0.13 3.72 -15.77
C ILE A 103 -0.86 2.88 -14.95
N GLU A 104 -0.51 1.64 -14.68
CA GLU A 104 -1.33 0.71 -13.91
C GLU A 104 -0.53 0.04 -12.82
N TYR A 105 -1.09 -0.04 -11.61
CA TYR A 105 -0.45 -0.76 -10.54
C TYR A 105 -1.41 -1.34 -9.51
N ALA A 106 -0.91 -2.31 -8.76
CA ALA A 106 -1.56 -2.81 -7.55
C ALA A 106 -0.60 -2.74 -6.38
N ILE A 107 -1.14 -2.30 -5.24
CA ILE A 107 -0.44 -2.14 -3.98
C ILE A 107 -1.23 -2.84 -2.88
N GLU A 108 -0.58 -3.66 -2.06
CA GLU A 108 -1.25 -4.27 -0.91
C GLU A 108 -1.62 -3.17 0.12
N LEU A 109 -2.71 -3.32 0.88
CA LEU A 109 -3.24 -2.23 1.71
C LEU A 109 -2.43 -1.98 2.98
N ASP A 110 -1.80 -3.02 3.51
CA ASP A 110 -1.06 -3.04 4.76
C ASP A 110 0.30 -2.31 4.76
N GLU A 111 1.13 -2.43 3.74
CA GLU A 111 0.99 -1.66 2.53
C GLU A 111 1.24 -0.16 2.73
N ILE A 112 0.14 0.56 2.65
CA ILE A 112 0.08 2.00 2.84
C ILE A 112 -0.48 2.27 4.24
N GLY A 113 -0.11 1.46 5.23
CA GLY A 113 -0.55 1.61 6.62
C GLY A 113 -2.07 1.53 6.80
N PHE A 114 -2.81 1.03 5.80
CA PHE A 114 -4.27 1.02 5.83
C PHE A 114 -4.76 -0.17 6.67
N ALA A 115 -5.00 0.09 7.96
CA ALA A 115 -5.76 -0.79 8.82
C ALA A 115 -7.24 -0.39 8.77
N ALA A 116 -8.15 -1.35 8.56
CA ALA A 116 -9.60 -1.09 8.59
C ALA A 116 -10.01 -0.51 9.96
N GLY A 117 -10.11 0.82 10.02
CA GLY A 117 -10.36 1.67 11.18
C GLY A 117 -11.17 2.90 10.75
N PRO A 118 -11.47 3.85 11.67
CA PRO A 118 -12.56 4.82 11.49
C PRO A 118 -12.37 5.90 10.39
N SER A 119 -11.24 5.91 9.67
CA SER A 119 -11.11 6.63 8.39
C SER A 119 -11.70 5.77 7.27
N GLU A 120 -12.98 5.98 6.96
CA GLU A 120 -13.76 5.18 6.00
C GLU A 120 -13.28 5.26 4.53
N PHE A 121 -12.15 5.94 4.23
CA PHE A 121 -11.64 6.17 2.87
C PHE A 121 -10.10 6.23 2.85
N ILE A 122 -9.50 5.82 1.73
CA ILE A 122 -8.15 6.26 1.35
C ILE A 122 -8.31 7.52 0.51
N ARG A 123 -7.61 8.60 0.84
CA ARG A 123 -7.56 9.78 -0.05
C ARG A 123 -6.35 9.69 -0.95
N ILE A 124 -6.52 10.02 -2.21
CA ILE A 124 -5.43 10.04 -3.19
C ILE A 124 -5.31 11.43 -3.81
N ALA A 125 -4.13 12.04 -3.67
CA ALA A 125 -3.70 13.21 -4.41
C ALA A 125 -2.61 12.81 -5.41
N GLY A 126 -2.44 13.57 -6.49
CA GLY A 126 -1.43 13.21 -7.49
C GLY A 126 -1.40 14.14 -8.68
N PHE A 127 -0.24 14.19 -9.33
CA PHE A 127 0.06 15.13 -10.39
C PHE A 127 1.32 14.72 -11.15
N LEU A 128 1.50 15.30 -12.34
CA LEU A 128 2.75 15.15 -13.10
C LEU A 128 3.76 16.23 -12.71
N ASN A 129 5.03 15.88 -12.69
CA ASN A 129 6.11 16.84 -12.57
C ASN A 129 7.32 16.43 -13.43
N ASN A 130 8.29 17.33 -13.53
CA ASN A 130 9.42 17.17 -14.44
C ASN A 130 10.66 16.49 -13.83
N GLU A 131 11.70 16.28 -14.65
CA GLU A 131 12.96 15.55 -14.31
C GLU A 131 13.54 15.86 -12.92
N PHE A 132 13.48 17.11 -12.51
CA PHE A 132 14.18 17.59 -11.33
C PHE A 132 13.25 17.95 -10.17
N HIS A 133 11.95 17.63 -10.28
CA HIS A 133 10.93 18.08 -9.33
C HIS A 133 10.98 19.61 -9.12
N ASP A 134 11.25 20.40 -10.16
CA ASP A 134 11.29 21.87 -10.10
C ASP A 134 10.16 22.52 -10.92
N SER A 135 9.22 21.72 -11.45
CA SER A 135 8.00 22.20 -12.09
C SER A 135 6.85 21.18 -12.04
N VAL A 136 5.68 21.59 -11.55
CA VAL A 136 4.43 20.82 -11.55
C VAL A 136 3.50 21.26 -12.68
N THR A 137 2.87 20.28 -13.35
CA THR A 137 1.85 20.55 -14.37
C THR A 137 0.54 21.06 -13.78
N ASN A 138 -0.38 21.52 -14.63
CA ASN A 138 -1.75 21.90 -14.26
C ASN A 138 -2.76 20.72 -14.22
N GLN A 139 -2.31 19.50 -14.50
CA GLN A 139 -3.09 18.27 -14.40
C GLN A 139 -2.87 17.60 -13.04
N VAL A 140 -3.85 17.79 -12.15
CA VAL A 140 -3.85 17.33 -10.76
C VAL A 140 -5.14 16.54 -10.49
N ILE A 141 -5.05 15.44 -9.74
CA ILE A 141 -6.21 14.67 -9.25
C ILE A 141 -7.20 15.62 -8.57
N GLY A 142 -8.50 15.40 -8.76
CA GLY A 142 -9.56 16.30 -8.24
C GLY A 142 -9.77 17.55 -9.12
N GLY A 143 -8.73 18.02 -9.80
CA GLY A 143 -8.76 19.12 -10.76
C GLY A 143 -8.96 20.49 -10.13
N PHE A 144 -9.12 21.49 -10.99
CA PHE A 144 -9.33 22.89 -10.60
C PHE A 144 -10.70 23.39 -11.07
N GLY A 145 -11.27 24.36 -10.35
CA GLY A 145 -12.54 25.00 -10.75
C GLY A 145 -12.49 25.81 -12.05
N ALA A 146 -11.30 26.04 -12.62
CA ALA A 146 -11.06 26.70 -13.90
C ALA A 146 -9.71 26.26 -14.49
N GLU A 147 -9.54 26.43 -15.80
CA GLU A 147 -8.26 26.20 -16.50
C GLU A 147 -7.11 26.96 -15.80
N GLN A 148 -6.02 26.24 -15.50
CA GLN A 148 -4.79 26.80 -14.93
C GLN A 148 -3.63 26.70 -15.92
N ASP A 149 -2.69 27.63 -15.86
CA ASP A 149 -1.35 27.45 -16.44
C ASP A 149 -0.56 26.42 -15.60
N ALA A 150 0.61 25.97 -16.09
CA ALA A 150 1.54 25.18 -15.29
C ALA A 150 1.78 25.83 -13.91
N LEU A 151 1.80 25.03 -12.85
CA LEU A 151 1.85 25.54 -11.47
C LEU A 151 3.26 26.00 -11.08
N GLY A 152 4.30 25.49 -11.74
CA GLY A 152 5.69 25.92 -11.53
C GLY A 152 6.36 25.21 -10.36
N GLU A 153 7.28 25.92 -9.69
CA GLU A 153 8.12 25.39 -8.60
C GLU A 153 7.25 24.77 -7.48
N PRO A 154 7.41 23.47 -7.16
CA PRO A 154 6.49 22.78 -6.25
C PRO A 154 6.46 23.38 -4.83
N ARG A 155 7.59 23.87 -4.34
CA ARG A 155 7.71 24.51 -3.02
C ARG A 155 6.91 25.81 -2.86
N ASP A 156 6.56 26.46 -3.98
CA ASP A 156 5.71 27.64 -3.96
C ASP A 156 4.20 27.29 -4.02
N ILE A 157 3.85 26.00 -4.11
CA ILE A 157 2.47 25.53 -4.31
C ILE A 157 1.79 25.24 -2.98
N ASN A 158 0.64 25.86 -2.79
CA ASN A 158 -0.30 25.53 -1.71
C ASN A 158 -1.69 25.28 -2.29
N PHE A 159 -2.17 24.04 -2.20
CA PHE A 159 -3.46 23.63 -2.75
C PHE A 159 -4.66 24.33 -2.10
N ASN A 160 -4.55 24.78 -0.84
CA ASN A 160 -5.58 25.61 -0.20
C ASN A 160 -5.83 26.96 -0.92
N ALA A 161 -4.92 27.40 -1.79
CA ALA A 161 -5.09 28.60 -2.60
C ALA A 161 -6.01 28.39 -3.83
N PHE A 162 -6.29 27.14 -4.20
CA PHE A 162 -7.12 26.79 -5.35
C PHE A 162 -8.54 26.42 -4.91
N SER A 163 -9.49 26.52 -5.85
CA SER A 163 -10.88 26.13 -5.61
C SER A 163 -11.10 24.68 -6.00
N GLY A 164 -11.73 23.91 -5.11
CA GLY A 164 -11.95 22.47 -5.28
C GLY A 164 -11.06 21.68 -4.31
N GLN A 165 -11.22 20.36 -4.29
CA GLN A 165 -10.28 19.47 -3.62
C GLN A 165 -9.36 18.87 -4.69
N GLN A 166 -8.06 18.91 -4.47
CA GLN A 166 -7.01 18.34 -5.32
C GLN A 166 -6.66 16.90 -4.91
N TYR A 167 -7.64 16.21 -4.33
CA TYR A 167 -7.62 14.78 -4.00
C TYR A 167 -8.99 14.16 -4.28
N VAL A 168 -9.05 12.83 -4.29
CA VAL A 168 -10.30 12.06 -4.32
C VAL A 168 -10.38 11.10 -3.14
N ASP A 169 -11.60 10.87 -2.65
CA ASP A 169 -11.88 9.84 -1.65
C ASP A 169 -12.12 8.48 -2.34
N VAL A 170 -11.42 7.45 -1.87
CA VAL A 170 -11.46 6.07 -2.37
C VAL A 170 -12.00 5.16 -1.27
N PRO A 171 -13.31 4.85 -1.27
CA PRO A 171 -13.92 3.99 -0.26
C PRO A 171 -13.45 2.53 -0.40
N PRO A 172 -13.13 1.82 0.71
CA PRO A 172 -12.70 0.41 0.75
C PRO A 172 -13.72 -0.56 0.15
N ASN A 173 -14.98 -0.14 0.02
CA ASN A 173 -16.05 -0.90 -0.64
C ASN A 173 -16.26 -0.34 -2.05
N GLY A 174 -15.40 -0.74 -2.98
CA GLY A 174 -15.25 -0.13 -4.30
C GLY A 174 -16.06 -0.80 -5.42
N GLY A 175 -17.23 -0.24 -5.73
CA GLY A 175 -17.89 -0.29 -7.04
C GLY A 175 -18.90 0.87 -7.16
N PRO A 176 -19.15 1.45 -8.34
CA PRO A 176 -20.18 2.49 -8.46
C PRO A 176 -21.57 1.84 -8.44
N ALA A 177 -22.51 2.43 -7.70
CA ALA A 177 -23.93 2.27 -7.99
C ALA A 177 -24.63 3.63 -7.92
N MET A 178 -25.32 4.00 -9.00
CA MET A 178 -26.33 5.06 -8.93
C MET A 178 -27.60 4.46 -8.35
N ALA A 179 -28.17 5.12 -7.34
CA ALA A 179 -29.39 4.71 -6.66
C ALA A 179 -30.53 4.41 -7.65
N ALA A 180 -31.14 3.22 -7.53
CA ALA A 180 -32.37 2.89 -8.26
C ALA A 180 -33.51 3.85 -7.84
N THR A 181 -34.39 4.18 -8.77
CA THR A 181 -35.53 5.05 -8.48
C THR A 181 -36.63 4.22 -7.82
N VAL A 182 -36.98 4.54 -6.57
CA VAL A 182 -38.03 3.82 -5.83
C VAL A 182 -39.42 4.16 -6.36
N ASP A 183 -39.84 3.47 -7.42
CA ASP A 183 -41.13 3.69 -8.09
C ASP A 183 -41.87 2.39 -8.50
N GLY A 184 -41.26 1.23 -8.21
CA GLY A 184 -41.83 -0.08 -8.53
C GLY A 184 -41.72 -0.47 -10.00
N VAL A 185 -40.83 0.15 -10.77
CA VAL A 185 -40.41 -0.29 -12.11
C VAL A 185 -39.01 -0.92 -12.03
N LEU A 186 -38.79 -2.03 -12.73
CA LEU A 186 -37.48 -2.69 -12.79
C LEU A 186 -36.50 -1.81 -13.58
N ASP A 187 -35.60 -1.14 -12.86
CA ASP A 187 -34.52 -0.36 -13.43
C ASP A 187 -33.43 -1.23 -14.07
N GLY A 188 -32.74 -0.70 -15.08
CA GLY A 188 -31.64 -1.38 -15.76
C GLY A 188 -30.40 -1.64 -14.90
N HIS A 189 -30.38 -1.14 -13.66
CA HIS A 189 -29.31 -1.35 -12.68
C HIS A 189 -29.42 -2.67 -11.93
N TYR A 190 -30.63 -3.25 -11.85
CA TYR A 190 -30.78 -4.56 -11.24
C TYR A 190 -30.06 -5.62 -12.09
N PRO A 191 -29.29 -6.54 -11.48
CA PRO A 191 -28.65 -7.64 -12.18
C PRO A 191 -29.69 -8.64 -12.69
N ALA A 192 -29.25 -9.78 -13.24
CA ALA A 192 -30.17 -10.87 -13.55
C ALA A 192 -30.98 -11.29 -12.31
N ALA A 193 -32.21 -11.76 -12.53
CA ALA A 193 -33.09 -12.22 -11.45
C ALA A 193 -32.38 -13.28 -10.60
N LEU A 194 -32.44 -13.13 -9.26
CA LEU A 194 -31.99 -14.14 -8.32
C LEU A 194 -32.84 -15.41 -8.42
N TRP A 195 -34.11 -15.23 -8.78
CA TRP A 195 -35.07 -16.32 -8.98
C TRP A 195 -36.28 -15.84 -9.79
N THR A 196 -36.89 -16.78 -10.52
CA THR A 196 -38.13 -16.59 -11.29
C THR A 196 -39.14 -17.67 -10.90
N GLN A 197 -40.41 -17.30 -10.76
CA GLN A 197 -41.50 -18.21 -10.44
C GLN A 197 -41.77 -19.18 -11.59
N THR A 198 -42.07 -20.42 -11.22
CA THR A 198 -42.42 -21.48 -12.17
C THR A 198 -43.82 -22.05 -11.95
N ILE A 199 -44.50 -21.62 -10.88
CA ILE A 199 -45.84 -22.07 -10.50
C ILE A 199 -46.88 -20.95 -10.67
N GLY A 200 -48.00 -21.28 -11.32
CA GLY A 200 -49.14 -20.39 -11.50
C GLY A 200 -49.74 -19.88 -10.19
N THR A 201 -50.33 -18.68 -10.20
CA THR A 201 -50.88 -18.08 -8.98
C THR A 201 -52.26 -18.64 -8.64
N SER A 202 -52.45 -19.08 -7.40
CA SER A 202 -53.79 -19.39 -6.86
C SER A 202 -54.46 -18.19 -6.16
N ALA A 203 -53.75 -17.06 -6.06
CA ALA A 203 -54.27 -15.81 -5.52
C ALA A 203 -55.02 -14.95 -6.57
N GLY A 204 -55.08 -15.44 -7.81
CA GLY A 204 -55.83 -14.86 -8.93
C GLY A 204 -54.99 -13.90 -9.78
N ASP A 205 -55.26 -13.89 -11.09
CA ASP A 205 -54.60 -12.99 -12.05
C ASP A 205 -55.04 -11.56 -11.88
N ASN A 206 -54.08 -10.65 -12.04
CA ASN A 206 -54.40 -9.25 -12.16
C ASN A 206 -54.90 -8.94 -13.56
N THR A 207 -56.06 -8.29 -13.63
CA THR A 207 -56.63 -7.78 -14.90
C THR A 207 -56.70 -6.25 -14.92
N ASP A 208 -56.17 -5.59 -13.89
CA ASP A 208 -56.15 -4.13 -13.76
C ASP A 208 -54.79 -3.57 -14.18
N ALA A 209 -54.75 -2.77 -15.25
CA ALA A 209 -53.52 -2.12 -15.71
C ALA A 209 -53.15 -0.88 -14.88
N GLY A 210 -53.91 -0.57 -13.82
CA GLY A 210 -53.64 0.53 -12.93
C GLY A 210 -52.36 0.32 -12.12
N GLN A 211 -51.52 1.34 -12.00
CA GLN A 211 -50.28 1.24 -11.22
C GLN A 211 -50.53 1.10 -9.71
N HIS A 212 -51.72 1.47 -9.23
CA HIS A 212 -51.97 1.65 -7.80
C HIS A 212 -52.85 0.54 -7.21
N THR A 213 -53.60 -0.17 -8.05
CA THR A 213 -54.54 -1.20 -7.64
C THR A 213 -54.31 -2.47 -8.41
N ALA A 214 -54.48 -3.61 -7.74
CA ALA A 214 -54.55 -4.91 -8.40
C ALA A 214 -55.73 -5.71 -7.84
N ASN A 215 -56.38 -6.49 -8.70
CA ASN A 215 -57.45 -7.42 -8.33
C ASN A 215 -56.97 -8.89 -8.25
N GLY A 216 -55.67 -9.11 -8.45
CA GLY A 216 -54.97 -10.39 -8.32
C GLY A 216 -53.65 -10.22 -7.57
N SER A 217 -53.02 -11.33 -7.18
CA SER A 217 -51.67 -11.30 -6.57
C SER A 217 -50.80 -12.38 -7.17
N GLU A 218 -49.55 -12.05 -7.42
CA GLU A 218 -48.59 -12.95 -8.03
C GLU A 218 -47.17 -12.51 -7.70
N LEU A 219 -46.27 -13.49 -7.66
CA LEU A 219 -44.85 -13.29 -7.51
C LEU A 219 -44.19 -13.88 -8.76
N ASN A 220 -43.59 -13.04 -9.61
CA ASN A 220 -43.01 -13.49 -10.87
C ASN A 220 -41.49 -13.67 -10.79
N ALA A 221 -40.77 -12.77 -10.12
CA ALA A 221 -39.32 -12.82 -9.99
C ALA A 221 -38.81 -11.93 -8.85
N ILE A 222 -37.59 -12.20 -8.38
CA ILE A 222 -36.87 -11.36 -7.41
C ILE A 222 -35.53 -10.92 -8.01
N TYR A 223 -35.25 -9.64 -7.85
CA TYR A 223 -33.99 -8.99 -8.20
C TYR A 223 -33.50 -8.23 -6.97
N ALA A 224 -32.20 -8.28 -6.69
CA ALA A 224 -31.64 -7.50 -5.61
C ALA A 224 -30.17 -7.20 -5.86
N TYR A 225 -29.69 -6.10 -5.29
CA TYR A 225 -28.27 -5.77 -5.19
C TYR A 225 -28.03 -4.92 -3.94
N VAL A 226 -26.79 -4.90 -3.47
CA VAL A 226 -26.34 -3.98 -2.42
C VAL A 226 -25.57 -2.85 -3.09
N ASP A 227 -25.95 -1.60 -2.78
CA ASP A 227 -25.12 -0.43 -3.02
C ASP A 227 -24.13 -0.31 -1.86
N GLU A 228 -22.90 -0.72 -2.13
CA GLU A 228 -21.77 -0.71 -1.21
C GLU A 228 -21.31 0.71 -0.83
N THR A 229 -21.64 1.73 -1.62
CA THR A 229 -21.25 3.11 -1.32
C THR A 229 -22.15 3.74 -0.25
N THR A 230 -23.36 3.22 -0.08
CA THR A 230 -24.36 3.76 0.85
C THR A 230 -24.84 2.75 1.89
N ASP A 231 -24.34 1.51 1.86
CA ASP A 231 -24.82 0.37 2.66
C ASP A 231 -26.34 0.15 2.53
N ILE A 232 -26.84 0.27 1.29
CA ILE A 232 -28.26 0.14 0.98
C ILE A 232 -28.52 -1.12 0.16
N LEU A 233 -29.39 -1.99 0.67
CA LEU A 233 -29.98 -3.09 -0.07
C LEU A 233 -31.19 -2.60 -0.88
N TYR A 234 -31.15 -2.83 -2.19
CA TYR A 234 -32.27 -2.64 -3.11
C TYR A 234 -32.88 -3.99 -3.46
N VAL A 235 -34.19 -4.15 -3.30
CA VAL A 235 -34.94 -5.37 -3.66
C VAL A 235 -36.11 -5.02 -4.54
N PHE A 236 -36.16 -5.57 -5.75
CA PHE A 236 -37.31 -5.49 -6.65
C PHE A 236 -38.00 -6.85 -6.76
N ILE A 237 -39.29 -6.85 -6.52
CA ILE A 237 -40.16 -8.03 -6.56
C ILE A 237 -41.14 -7.84 -7.70
N ALA A 238 -40.91 -8.54 -8.82
CA ALA A 238 -41.76 -8.48 -9.98
C ALA A 238 -43.11 -9.16 -9.70
N GLY A 239 -44.22 -8.50 -10.07
CA GLY A 239 -45.58 -9.04 -9.94
C GLY A 239 -46.57 -8.06 -9.33
N ASN A 240 -47.57 -8.57 -8.62
CA ASN A 240 -48.68 -7.78 -8.09
C ASN A 240 -49.09 -8.22 -6.68
N LEU A 241 -49.63 -7.29 -5.90
CA LEU A 241 -50.30 -7.57 -4.63
C LEU A 241 -51.71 -7.00 -4.63
N SER A 242 -52.73 -7.82 -4.36
CA SER A 242 -54.12 -7.38 -4.45
C SER A 242 -54.43 -6.31 -3.40
N SER A 243 -55.21 -5.30 -3.80
CA SER A 243 -55.52 -4.13 -2.95
C SER A 243 -56.66 -4.39 -1.96
N ASP A 244 -56.76 -5.62 -1.45
CA ASP A 244 -57.80 -6.12 -0.54
C ASP A 244 -57.21 -6.51 0.84
N PHE A 245 -56.11 -5.87 1.23
CA PHE A 245 -55.36 -6.10 2.48
C PHE A 245 -54.61 -7.43 2.57
N ARG A 246 -54.40 -8.13 1.45
CA ARG A 246 -53.35 -9.16 1.36
C ARG A 246 -51.98 -8.56 1.58
N LYS A 247 -51.03 -9.41 1.95
CA LYS A 247 -49.70 -8.98 2.38
C LYS A 247 -48.62 -9.76 1.69
N PHE A 248 -47.53 -9.06 1.47
CA PHE A 248 -46.25 -9.64 1.13
C PHE A 248 -45.40 -9.69 2.40
N GLU A 249 -45.06 -10.89 2.85
CA GLU A 249 -44.26 -11.13 4.04
C GLU A 249 -42.82 -11.41 3.59
N LEU A 250 -41.86 -10.64 4.09
CA LEU A 250 -40.44 -10.77 3.79
C LEU A 250 -39.68 -11.09 5.08
N PHE A 251 -38.83 -12.11 5.01
CA PHE A 251 -37.94 -12.52 6.09
C PHE A 251 -36.50 -12.47 5.60
N PHE A 252 -35.61 -11.94 6.44
CA PHE A 252 -34.20 -11.79 6.15
C PHE A 252 -33.38 -12.59 7.16
N ASP A 253 -32.46 -13.42 6.68
CA ASP A 253 -31.38 -14.05 7.45
C ASP A 253 -30.07 -13.37 7.02
N VAL A 254 -29.49 -12.59 7.94
CA VAL A 254 -28.45 -11.59 7.65
C VAL A 254 -27.29 -11.62 8.63
N ARG A 255 -27.39 -12.43 9.69
CA ARG A 255 -26.30 -12.71 10.61
C ARG A 255 -26.49 -14.07 11.28
N SER A 256 -25.53 -14.48 12.09
CA SER A 256 -25.73 -15.63 12.97
C SER A 256 -26.78 -15.33 14.04
N GLY A 257 -27.80 -16.19 14.17
CA GLY A 257 -28.83 -16.03 15.18
C GLY A 257 -30.23 -16.32 14.65
N GLY A 258 -31.16 -15.39 14.87
CA GLY A 258 -32.51 -15.46 14.33
C GLY A 258 -33.42 -16.60 14.81
N GLN A 259 -34.45 -16.85 14.02
CA GLN A 259 -35.49 -17.86 14.21
C GLN A 259 -35.68 -18.68 12.93
N ASN A 260 -35.30 -19.96 12.94
CA ASN A 260 -35.68 -20.89 11.86
C ASN A 260 -37.15 -21.34 11.98
N ARG A 261 -37.66 -21.50 13.21
CA ARG A 261 -39.09 -21.64 13.46
C ARG A 261 -39.62 -20.38 14.11
N LEU A 262 -40.62 -19.76 13.49
CA LEU A 262 -41.18 -18.52 13.97
C LEU A 262 -41.88 -18.71 15.33
N ARG A 263 -41.51 -17.89 16.31
CA ARG A 263 -42.06 -17.93 17.66
C ARG A 263 -43.33 -17.09 17.77
N GLY A 264 -44.18 -17.37 18.77
CA GLY A 264 -45.38 -16.56 19.06
C GLY A 264 -45.20 -15.48 20.12
N ASP A 265 -43.97 -15.27 20.60
CA ASP A 265 -43.58 -14.23 21.55
C ASP A 265 -42.73 -13.11 20.91
N ASN A 266 -42.94 -12.86 19.62
CA ASN A 266 -42.35 -11.73 18.90
C ASN A 266 -43.10 -10.42 19.21
N SER A 267 -42.55 -9.28 18.77
CA SER A 267 -43.21 -7.98 18.94
C SER A 267 -44.63 -7.98 18.37
N ASP A 268 -45.55 -7.32 19.08
CA ASP A 268 -46.96 -7.20 18.68
C ASP A 268 -47.12 -6.14 17.57
N VAL A 269 -46.80 -6.53 16.34
CA VAL A 269 -46.83 -5.67 15.14
C VAL A 269 -47.93 -6.13 14.18
N GLY A 270 -48.52 -5.19 13.42
CA GLY A 270 -49.56 -5.51 12.43
C GLY A 270 -50.83 -6.12 13.06
N PHE A 271 -51.28 -5.63 14.23
CA PHE A 271 -52.40 -6.22 14.99
C PHE A 271 -52.17 -7.68 15.43
N GLY A 272 -50.92 -8.01 15.77
CA GLY A 272 -50.49 -9.35 16.14
C GLY A 272 -50.31 -10.30 14.96
N GLY A 273 -50.17 -9.76 13.74
CA GLY A 273 -49.99 -10.51 12.50
C GLY A 273 -48.77 -11.43 12.54
N LEU A 274 -47.61 -10.89 12.93
CA LEU A 274 -46.37 -11.67 13.06
C LEU A 274 -46.54 -12.87 14.00
N ASN A 275 -47.12 -12.64 15.18
CA ASN A 275 -47.35 -13.70 16.17
C ASN A 275 -48.41 -14.73 15.73
N ARG A 276 -49.29 -14.40 14.77
CA ARG A 276 -50.25 -15.37 14.19
C ARG A 276 -49.59 -16.38 13.27
N MET A 277 -48.46 -16.02 12.67
CA MET A 277 -47.61 -16.94 11.90
C MET A 277 -46.65 -17.75 12.80
N GLY A 278 -46.54 -17.38 14.08
CA GLY A 278 -45.66 -18.01 15.06
C GLY A 278 -46.33 -19.09 15.92
N ASP A 279 -45.51 -19.74 16.76
CA ASP A 279 -45.91 -20.78 17.72
C ASP A 279 -47.00 -20.31 18.70
N ASP A 280 -48.14 -21.01 18.75
CA ASP A 280 -49.23 -20.71 19.68
C ASP A 280 -49.04 -21.25 21.10
N GLY A 281 -47.91 -21.92 21.35
CA GLY A 281 -47.55 -22.49 22.65
C GLY A 281 -48.30 -23.78 23.00
N MET A 282 -49.11 -24.34 22.09
CA MET A 282 -49.87 -25.56 22.33
C MET A 282 -49.35 -26.76 21.54
N ASN A 283 -48.77 -26.57 20.35
CA ASN A 283 -48.40 -27.68 19.45
C ASN A 283 -46.99 -27.58 18.82
N MET A 284 -46.11 -26.71 19.31
CA MET A 284 -44.78 -26.47 18.68
C MET A 284 -44.90 -26.09 17.19
N ASN A 285 -45.95 -25.35 16.83
CA ASN A 285 -46.16 -24.82 15.48
C ASN A 285 -45.36 -23.51 15.28
N GLY A 286 -45.68 -22.77 14.23
CA GLY A 286 -44.93 -21.64 13.70
C GLY A 286 -44.38 -21.98 12.32
N VAL A 287 -44.43 -21.01 11.40
CA VAL A 287 -43.78 -21.15 10.09
C VAL A 287 -42.34 -21.62 10.30
N THR A 288 -42.00 -22.76 9.72
CA THR A 288 -40.64 -23.32 9.78
C THR A 288 -39.97 -23.09 8.44
N PHE A 289 -38.86 -22.35 8.45
CA PHE A 289 -38.06 -22.06 7.26
C PHE A 289 -37.15 -23.25 6.92
N ASP A 290 -36.65 -23.28 5.69
CA ASP A 290 -35.73 -24.31 5.25
C ASP A 290 -34.48 -24.41 6.11
N THR A 291 -33.92 -25.61 6.14
CA THR A 291 -32.62 -25.85 6.74
C THR A 291 -31.58 -24.90 6.15
N GLY A 292 -30.91 -24.15 7.03
CA GLY A 292 -29.93 -23.14 6.62
C GLY A 292 -30.48 -21.71 6.53
N PHE A 293 -31.76 -21.48 6.86
CA PHE A 293 -32.36 -20.15 6.97
C PHE A 293 -32.82 -19.88 8.42
N THR A 294 -32.28 -18.84 9.04
CA THR A 294 -32.68 -18.39 10.39
C THR A 294 -33.05 -16.91 10.38
N ALA A 295 -34.35 -16.60 10.32
CA ALA A 295 -34.82 -15.23 10.14
C ALA A 295 -34.39 -14.31 11.31
N ASP A 296 -33.66 -13.24 10.99
CA ASP A 296 -33.22 -12.18 11.92
C ASP A 296 -34.14 -10.95 11.85
N TYR A 297 -34.82 -10.74 10.74
CA TYR A 297 -35.65 -9.57 10.50
C TYR A 297 -36.87 -9.91 9.65
N TRP A 298 -37.97 -9.18 9.88
CA TRP A 298 -39.23 -9.34 9.20
C TRP A 298 -39.79 -7.99 8.73
N MET A 299 -40.36 -7.98 7.52
CA MET A 299 -41.16 -6.87 6.99
C MET A 299 -42.48 -7.40 6.41
N SER A 300 -43.54 -6.61 6.57
CA SER A 300 -44.84 -6.89 5.96
C SER A 300 -45.34 -5.66 5.21
N TYR A 301 -45.62 -5.86 3.93
CA TYR A 301 -46.14 -4.83 3.04
C TYR A 301 -47.59 -5.14 2.65
N THR A 302 -48.47 -4.15 2.81
CA THR A 302 -49.91 -4.30 2.60
C THR A 302 -50.46 -3.19 1.73
N ILE A 303 -51.38 -3.52 0.81
CA ILE A 303 -52.16 -2.55 0.03
C ILE A 303 -53.66 -2.72 0.36
N GLY A 304 -54.35 -1.63 0.70
CA GLY A 304 -55.80 -1.67 0.95
C GLY A 304 -56.47 -0.30 1.05
N ALA A 305 -57.81 -0.27 1.12
CA ALA A 305 -58.70 0.91 1.16
C ALA A 305 -59.18 1.45 -0.22
N THR A 306 -59.98 2.54 -0.21
CA THR A 306 -60.73 3.05 -1.39
C THR A 306 -59.92 3.96 -2.32
N ASN A 307 -58.86 4.57 -1.81
CA ASN A 307 -57.67 4.95 -2.56
C ASN A 307 -56.58 4.04 -1.97
N PRO A 308 -55.81 3.29 -2.77
CA PRO A 308 -54.95 2.25 -2.22
C PRO A 308 -53.91 2.89 -1.30
N ASP A 309 -54.14 2.75 -0.01
CA ASP A 309 -53.19 3.12 1.02
C ASP A 309 -52.23 1.94 1.16
N HIS A 310 -50.96 2.29 1.24
CA HIS A 310 -49.88 1.36 1.46
C HIS A 310 -49.50 1.39 2.94
N TYR A 311 -49.08 0.24 3.46
CA TYR A 311 -48.65 0.09 4.84
C TYR A 311 -47.39 -0.78 4.89
N LEU A 312 -46.41 -0.36 5.69
CA LEU A 312 -45.19 -1.09 5.98
C LEU A 312 -45.08 -1.31 7.48
N ASP A 313 -44.96 -2.56 7.87
CA ASP A 313 -44.67 -3.04 9.23
C ASP A 313 -43.32 -3.74 9.24
N ALA A 314 -42.56 -3.65 10.34
CA ALA A 314 -41.29 -4.37 10.48
C ALA A 314 -41.01 -4.81 11.92
N ALA A 315 -40.19 -5.85 12.08
CA ALA A 315 -39.69 -6.29 13.37
C ALA A 315 -38.37 -7.05 13.26
N ALA A 316 -37.52 -6.84 14.25
CA ALA A 316 -36.38 -7.70 14.54
C ALA A 316 -36.87 -9.06 15.08
N LEU A 317 -36.12 -10.12 14.79
CA LEU A 317 -36.40 -11.48 15.24
C LEU A 317 -35.20 -12.03 16.01
N GLY A 318 -35.26 -11.91 17.34
CA GLY A 318 -34.24 -12.47 18.23
C GLY A 318 -34.49 -13.96 18.51
N SER A 319 -33.43 -14.74 18.72
CA SER A 319 -33.51 -16.16 19.10
C SER A 319 -34.29 -16.42 20.39
N LEU A 320 -34.40 -15.40 21.27
CA LEU A 320 -35.16 -15.43 22.52
C LEU A 320 -36.56 -14.78 22.44
N GLY A 321 -36.99 -14.30 21.27
CA GLY A 321 -38.25 -13.56 21.09
C GLY A 321 -38.18 -12.09 21.57
N GLY A 322 -39.28 -11.34 21.44
CA GLY A 322 -39.45 -10.01 22.01
C GLY A 322 -38.55 -8.87 21.49
N ALA A 323 -37.87 -9.06 20.35
CA ALA A 323 -37.02 -8.03 19.76
C ALA A 323 -37.85 -6.87 19.17
N PRO A 324 -37.28 -5.64 19.02
CA PRO A 324 -38.04 -4.44 18.64
C PRO A 324 -38.82 -4.58 17.34
N GLY A 325 -40.03 -4.03 17.28
CA GLY A 325 -40.86 -4.00 16.07
C GLY A 325 -41.95 -2.94 16.16
N GLY A 326 -42.49 -2.56 15.02
CA GLY A 326 -43.56 -1.57 14.96
C GLY A 326 -44.01 -1.22 13.54
N PHE A 327 -45.01 -0.36 13.48
CA PHE A 327 -45.48 0.26 12.25
C PHE A 327 -44.44 1.27 11.75
N VAL A 328 -43.93 1.05 10.54
CA VAL A 328 -42.90 1.90 9.92
C VAL A 328 -43.55 3.12 9.30
N GLY A 329 -44.62 2.91 8.53
CA GLY A 329 -45.32 4.00 7.87
C GLY A 329 -46.45 3.53 6.97
N GLY A 330 -47.27 4.49 6.54
CA GLY A 330 -48.34 4.22 5.59
C GLY A 330 -48.95 5.50 5.07
N GLY A 331 -49.62 5.40 3.94
CA GLY A 331 -50.21 6.56 3.29
C GLY A 331 -50.69 6.26 1.88
N ASN A 332 -51.28 7.28 1.27
CA ASN A 332 -51.76 7.21 -0.10
C ASN A 332 -50.56 7.20 -1.06
N LYS A 333 -50.49 6.16 -1.89
CA LYS A 333 -49.44 5.98 -2.90
C LYS A 333 -49.22 7.19 -3.83
N LEU A 334 -50.26 7.99 -4.10
CA LEU A 334 -50.13 9.20 -4.94
C LEU A 334 -49.21 10.28 -4.34
N LEU A 335 -48.74 10.11 -3.12
CA LEU A 335 -47.82 11.02 -2.43
C LEU A 335 -46.36 10.57 -2.51
N GLY A 336 -46.06 9.47 -3.23
CA GLY A 336 -44.71 8.90 -3.38
C GLY A 336 -44.43 7.72 -2.45
N PRO A 337 -43.16 7.26 -2.37
CA PRO A 337 -42.77 6.11 -1.56
C PRO A 337 -43.08 6.33 -0.08
N ILE A 338 -43.37 5.24 0.64
CA ILE A 338 -43.24 5.24 2.10
C ILE A 338 -41.74 5.37 2.40
N SER A 339 -41.35 6.31 3.25
CA SER A 339 -39.97 6.48 3.72
C SER A 339 -39.98 6.87 5.19
N ALA A 340 -39.48 5.97 6.05
CA ALA A 340 -39.42 6.20 7.48
C ALA A 340 -38.31 5.36 8.15
N PRO A 341 -37.82 5.78 9.32
CA PRO A 341 -36.88 4.97 10.10
C PRO A 341 -37.51 3.62 10.52
N GLY A 342 -36.73 2.55 10.39
CA GLY A 342 -37.10 1.23 10.91
C GLY A 342 -37.14 1.18 12.44
N PRO A 343 -37.88 0.22 13.02
CA PRO A 343 -38.02 0.05 14.47
C PRO A 343 -36.73 -0.40 15.18
N GLN A 344 -35.73 -0.86 14.42
CA GLN A 344 -34.41 -1.25 14.91
C GLN A 344 -33.34 -0.34 14.31
N ASN A 345 -32.42 0.18 15.14
CA ASN A 345 -31.26 1.01 14.77
C ASN A 345 -31.52 2.32 13.98
N GLY A 346 -32.76 2.63 13.61
CA GLY A 346 -33.15 3.91 13.00
C GLY A 346 -32.76 4.08 11.52
N GLY A 347 -32.27 3.03 10.85
CA GLY A 347 -31.99 3.06 9.41
C GLY A 347 -33.27 3.29 8.59
N THR A 348 -33.16 4.03 7.48
CA THR A 348 -34.32 4.33 6.62
C THR A 348 -34.79 3.07 5.90
N LEU A 349 -36.10 2.82 5.96
CA LEU A 349 -36.81 1.85 5.12
C LEU A 349 -37.67 2.61 4.13
N MET A 350 -37.59 2.23 2.85
CA MET A 350 -38.47 2.77 1.82
C MET A 350 -39.14 1.66 1.02
N VAL A 351 -40.37 1.92 0.58
CA VAL A 351 -41.09 1.04 -0.32
C VAL A 351 -42.00 1.83 -1.25
N ASP A 352 -42.01 1.43 -2.52
CA ASP A 352 -43.07 1.80 -3.47
C ASP A 352 -43.44 0.59 -4.35
N CYS A 353 -44.39 0.78 -5.24
CA CYS A 353 -44.92 -0.28 -6.08
C CYS A 353 -45.43 0.27 -7.42
N ASN A 354 -45.46 -0.57 -8.43
CA ASN A 354 -46.28 -0.42 -9.63
C ASN A 354 -47.03 -1.73 -9.88
N ASN A 355 -48.31 -1.73 -9.54
CA ASN A 355 -49.21 -2.89 -9.55
C ASN A 355 -49.88 -3.12 -10.93
N SER A 356 -49.31 -2.56 -12.00
CA SER A 356 -49.91 -2.60 -13.34
C SER A 356 -49.60 -3.88 -14.13
N ASN A 357 -48.92 -4.86 -13.53
CA ASN A 357 -48.52 -6.07 -14.26
C ASN A 357 -49.76 -6.87 -14.70
N LEU A 358 -49.78 -7.28 -15.96
CA LEU A 358 -50.81 -8.15 -16.56
C LEU A 358 -50.22 -9.46 -17.13
N GLY A 359 -48.90 -9.65 -17.02
CA GLY A 359 -48.16 -10.79 -17.56
C GLY A 359 -47.58 -11.67 -16.45
N GLY A 360 -46.69 -12.60 -16.81
CA GLY A 360 -46.06 -13.52 -15.88
C GLY A 360 -46.85 -14.82 -15.71
N VAL A 361 -46.94 -15.33 -14.49
CA VAL A 361 -47.49 -16.65 -14.20
C VAL A 361 -49.02 -16.64 -14.19
N ALA A 362 -49.64 -17.61 -14.86
CA ALA A 362 -51.10 -17.61 -15.05
C ALA A 362 -51.87 -18.09 -13.81
N GLY A 363 -53.13 -17.65 -13.70
CA GLY A 363 -54.01 -17.88 -12.56
C GLY A 363 -54.64 -19.26 -12.60
N ARG A 364 -54.83 -19.87 -11.44
CA ARG A 364 -55.46 -21.20 -11.35
C ARG A 364 -56.99 -21.12 -11.42
N SER A 365 -57.61 -21.86 -12.35
CA SER A 365 -59.06 -22.12 -12.29
C SER A 365 -59.44 -23.11 -11.15
N PRO A 366 -60.56 -22.91 -10.42
CA PRO A 366 -60.83 -23.61 -9.14
C PRO A 366 -61.15 -25.11 -9.19
N GLN A 367 -60.85 -25.84 -10.27
CA GLN A 367 -61.31 -27.22 -10.44
C GLN A 367 -60.14 -28.19 -10.64
N GLY A 368 -59.98 -29.13 -9.69
CA GLY A 368 -59.00 -30.21 -9.75
C GLY A 368 -58.96 -30.90 -11.11
N GLY A 369 -57.85 -30.70 -11.82
CA GLY A 369 -57.57 -31.27 -13.12
C GLY A 369 -56.20 -30.77 -13.56
N SER A 370 -55.30 -31.70 -13.88
CA SER A 370 -53.91 -31.49 -14.28
C SER A 370 -53.78 -30.70 -15.60
N GLY A 371 -53.87 -29.37 -15.54
CA GLY A 371 -53.54 -28.49 -16.64
C GLY A 371 -52.86 -27.25 -16.11
N SER A 372 -51.56 -27.09 -16.40
CA SER A 372 -50.92 -25.79 -16.32
C SER A 372 -51.71 -24.83 -17.21
N GLU A 373 -52.32 -23.79 -16.64
CA GLU A 373 -52.62 -22.62 -17.46
C GLU A 373 -51.26 -22.11 -17.95
N SER A 374 -51.09 -21.99 -19.26
CA SER A 374 -49.82 -21.53 -19.83
C SER A 374 -49.61 -20.09 -19.39
N ASP A 375 -48.43 -19.81 -18.82
CA ASP A 375 -48.01 -18.46 -18.42
C ASP A 375 -48.39 -17.43 -19.49
N VAL A 376 -48.86 -16.27 -19.04
CA VAL A 376 -49.31 -15.19 -19.92
C VAL A 376 -48.11 -14.61 -20.67
N THR A 377 -46.96 -14.52 -20.00
CA THR A 377 -45.63 -14.22 -20.54
C THR A 377 -44.54 -14.85 -19.67
N ASP A 378 -43.29 -14.87 -20.14
CA ASP A 378 -42.14 -15.30 -19.32
C ASP A 378 -42.05 -14.44 -18.04
N PRO A 379 -42.06 -15.03 -16.83
CA PRO A 379 -41.98 -14.30 -15.56
C PRO A 379 -40.76 -13.38 -15.44
N ALA A 380 -39.64 -13.71 -16.09
CA ALA A 380 -38.43 -12.88 -16.12
C ALA A 380 -38.59 -11.59 -16.93
N THR A 381 -39.66 -11.45 -17.71
CA THR A 381 -39.95 -10.27 -18.54
C THR A 381 -40.85 -9.24 -17.87
N VAL A 382 -41.32 -9.53 -16.65
CA VAL A 382 -42.17 -8.62 -15.87
C VAL A 382 -41.30 -7.51 -15.27
N THR A 383 -41.63 -6.25 -15.59
CA THR A 383 -40.84 -5.07 -15.19
C THR A 383 -41.58 -4.13 -14.24
N THR A 384 -42.73 -4.52 -13.71
CA THR A 384 -43.47 -3.74 -12.70
C THR A 384 -43.75 -4.60 -11.48
N GLY A 385 -43.67 -4.02 -10.29
CA GLY A 385 -43.68 -4.80 -9.06
C GLY A 385 -43.69 -3.99 -7.78
N ILE A 386 -43.10 -4.54 -6.72
CA ILE A 386 -42.88 -3.87 -5.44
C ILE A 386 -41.39 -3.70 -5.25
N GLU A 387 -40.97 -2.51 -4.81
CA GLU A 387 -39.56 -2.17 -4.65
C GLU A 387 -39.29 -1.71 -3.23
N PHE A 388 -38.27 -2.28 -2.61
CA PHE A 388 -37.83 -1.97 -1.25
C PHE A 388 -36.41 -1.44 -1.27
N VAL A 389 -36.17 -0.41 -0.45
CA VAL A 389 -34.85 0.13 -0.16
C VAL A 389 -34.63 0.06 1.33
N VAL A 390 -33.54 -0.58 1.71
CA VAL A 390 -33.29 -0.99 3.08
C VAL A 390 -31.85 -0.70 3.43
N ASN A 391 -31.60 0.18 4.40
CA ASN A 391 -30.27 0.31 4.95
C ASN A 391 -29.87 -0.99 5.69
N LEU A 392 -28.66 -1.52 5.43
CA LEU A 392 -28.20 -2.80 5.98
C LEU A 392 -28.18 -2.81 7.53
N ALA A 393 -27.81 -1.70 8.17
CA ALA A 393 -27.86 -1.57 9.62
C ALA A 393 -29.30 -1.58 10.18
N GLY A 394 -30.28 -1.15 9.35
CA GLY A 394 -31.70 -1.16 9.68
C GLY A 394 -32.33 -2.56 9.74
N ILE A 395 -31.76 -3.54 9.01
CA ILE A 395 -32.10 -4.97 9.14
C ILE A 395 -31.11 -5.73 10.01
N ASN A 396 -30.20 -5.01 10.67
CA ASN A 396 -29.24 -5.56 11.62
C ASN A 396 -28.28 -6.58 10.98
N TYR A 397 -27.89 -6.31 9.73
CA TYR A 397 -26.78 -6.98 9.06
C TYR A 397 -25.48 -6.76 9.86
N ASP A 398 -24.70 -7.82 10.03
CA ASP A 398 -23.42 -7.75 10.74
C ASP A 398 -22.28 -7.52 9.74
N SER A 399 -21.89 -6.26 9.56
CA SER A 399 -20.78 -5.89 8.67
C SER A 399 -19.42 -6.40 9.16
N MET A 400 -19.29 -6.76 10.44
CA MET A 400 -18.04 -7.28 11.01
C MET A 400 -17.89 -8.80 10.84
N ALA A 401 -18.97 -9.49 10.48
CA ALA A 401 -18.98 -10.92 10.17
C ALA A 401 -19.81 -11.17 8.90
N PRO A 402 -19.35 -10.69 7.73
CA PRO A 402 -20.15 -10.66 6.52
C PRO A 402 -20.60 -12.06 6.09
N GLN A 403 -21.89 -12.17 5.74
CA GLN A 403 -22.50 -13.38 5.19
C GLN A 403 -23.47 -13.01 4.07
N ASP A 404 -23.87 -13.99 3.26
CA ASP A 404 -24.94 -13.77 2.29
C ASP A 404 -26.23 -13.28 2.98
N ILE A 405 -26.90 -12.30 2.38
CA ILE A 405 -28.27 -11.92 2.75
C ILE A 405 -29.19 -12.95 2.13
N LYS A 406 -29.89 -13.73 2.94
CA LYS A 406 -30.93 -14.64 2.44
C LYS A 406 -32.30 -13.99 2.61
N LEU A 407 -33.11 -14.09 1.56
CA LEU A 407 -34.47 -13.56 1.53
C LEU A 407 -35.46 -14.68 1.27
N CYS A 408 -36.34 -14.92 2.25
CA CYS A 408 -37.55 -15.72 2.08
C CYS A 408 -38.74 -14.76 1.99
N ALA A 409 -39.65 -14.97 1.03
CA ALA A 409 -40.86 -14.17 0.97
C ALA A 409 -42.05 -14.95 0.41
N PHE A 410 -43.25 -14.59 0.87
CA PHE A 410 -44.50 -15.22 0.43
C PHE A 410 -45.71 -14.31 0.65
N ILE A 411 -46.80 -14.62 -0.07
CA ILE A 411 -48.07 -13.88 0.04
C ILE A 411 -48.99 -14.53 1.07
N VAL A 412 -49.60 -13.72 1.94
CA VAL A 412 -50.61 -14.16 2.91
C VAL A 412 -51.93 -13.39 2.80
N GLY A 413 -52.99 -14.02 3.31
CA GLY A 413 -54.32 -13.42 3.43
C GLY A 413 -54.39 -12.26 4.42
N GLN A 414 -55.49 -11.50 4.37
CA GLN A 414 -55.67 -10.28 5.19
C GLN A 414 -55.51 -10.48 6.70
N ALA A 415 -55.73 -11.69 7.22
CA ALA A 415 -55.65 -11.97 8.66
C ALA A 415 -54.46 -12.87 9.04
N TRP A 416 -53.43 -12.97 8.16
CA TRP A 416 -52.25 -13.85 8.31
C TRP A 416 -52.61 -15.32 8.48
N ASP A 417 -53.78 -15.68 8.01
CA ASP A 417 -54.47 -16.89 8.36
C ASP A 417 -54.43 -17.91 7.21
N PHE A 418 -53.83 -17.52 6.08
CA PHE A 418 -53.74 -18.30 4.87
C PHE A 418 -52.48 -17.94 4.10
N MET A 419 -51.68 -18.93 3.68
CA MET A 419 -50.49 -18.73 2.82
C MET A 419 -50.82 -19.12 1.37
N SER A 420 -50.48 -18.25 0.43
CA SER A 420 -50.60 -18.50 -1.02
C SER A 420 -49.56 -19.53 -1.49
N ASN A 421 -49.75 -20.12 -2.66
CA ASN A 421 -48.70 -20.90 -3.32
C ASN A 421 -47.58 -20.05 -3.93
N GLN A 422 -47.64 -18.74 -3.75
CA GLN A 422 -46.68 -17.77 -4.23
C GLN A 422 -45.64 -17.52 -3.14
N CYS A 423 -44.61 -18.35 -3.15
CA CYS A 423 -43.43 -18.28 -2.28
C CYS A 423 -42.16 -18.23 -3.13
N VAL A 424 -41.15 -17.51 -2.64
CA VAL A 424 -39.78 -17.53 -3.19
C VAL A 424 -39.26 -18.96 -3.23
N GLY A 425 -38.44 -19.29 -4.23
CA GLY A 425 -37.95 -20.64 -4.48
C GLY A 425 -38.96 -21.59 -5.13
N GLY A 426 -40.26 -21.26 -5.05
CA GLY A 426 -41.35 -22.10 -5.53
C GLY A 426 -41.70 -23.23 -4.57
N LEU A 427 -42.94 -23.70 -4.61
CA LEU A 427 -43.46 -24.79 -3.77
C LEU A 427 -43.71 -26.04 -4.60
N THR A 428 -42.65 -26.69 -5.05
CA THR A 428 -42.74 -27.96 -5.80
C THR A 428 -42.45 -29.13 -4.89
N SER A 429 -43.13 -30.28 -5.06
CA SER A 429 -42.73 -31.53 -4.42
C SER A 429 -42.75 -32.68 -5.42
N GLY A 430 -41.91 -33.71 -5.23
CA GLY A 430 -41.74 -34.85 -6.14
C GLY A 430 -43.00 -35.67 -6.51
N GLY A 431 -44.21 -35.28 -6.07
CA GLY A 431 -45.49 -35.83 -6.50
C GLY A 431 -46.58 -34.79 -6.83
N ASP A 432 -46.35 -33.49 -6.56
CA ASP A 432 -47.28 -32.40 -6.84
C ASP A 432 -46.48 -31.16 -7.32
N PRO A 433 -46.42 -30.92 -8.65
CA PRO A 433 -45.69 -29.79 -9.20
C PRO A 433 -46.39 -28.44 -8.95
N ASP A 434 -47.63 -28.42 -8.43
CA ASP A 434 -48.41 -27.21 -8.17
C ASP A 434 -49.45 -27.46 -7.05
N PRO A 435 -49.07 -27.35 -5.77
CA PRO A 435 -49.91 -27.72 -4.63
C PRO A 435 -51.14 -26.80 -4.46
N GLY A 436 -51.23 -25.68 -5.17
CA GLY A 436 -52.17 -24.60 -4.84
C GLY A 436 -51.89 -24.00 -3.45
N SER A 437 -52.70 -23.04 -3.03
CA SER A 437 -52.48 -22.36 -1.74
C SER A 437 -52.44 -23.34 -0.55
N LEU A 438 -51.49 -23.13 0.36
CA LEU A 438 -51.15 -24.08 1.43
C LEU A 438 -52.14 -24.11 2.61
N GLY A 439 -53.13 -23.22 2.64
CA GLY A 439 -54.25 -23.30 3.58
C GLY A 439 -53.99 -22.68 4.97
N PHE A 440 -54.93 -22.92 5.89
CA PHE A 440 -55.08 -22.25 7.19
C PHE A 440 -54.75 -23.20 8.36
N PRO A 441 -54.00 -22.75 9.39
CA PRO A 441 -53.33 -21.46 9.53
C PRO A 441 -51.87 -21.49 9.01
N ALA A 442 -51.38 -20.35 8.52
CA ALA A 442 -50.01 -20.21 7.97
C ALA A 442 -48.90 -20.70 8.93
N LYS A 443 -49.13 -20.62 10.25
CA LYS A 443 -48.21 -21.14 11.27
C LYS A 443 -47.99 -22.65 11.24
N ASP A 444 -48.80 -23.44 10.53
CA ASP A 444 -48.63 -24.89 10.46
C ASP A 444 -47.80 -25.34 9.24
N ILE A 445 -47.16 -24.39 8.53
CA ILE A 445 -46.31 -24.64 7.35
C ILE A 445 -44.87 -24.93 7.74
N ASP A 446 -44.31 -26.00 7.17
CA ASP A 446 -42.88 -26.29 7.13
C ASP A 446 -42.40 -26.21 5.69
N LEU A 447 -41.45 -25.33 5.40
CA LEU A 447 -40.93 -25.13 4.05
C LEU A 447 -40.01 -26.29 3.61
N ASN A 448 -39.44 -27.04 4.57
CA ASN A 448 -38.62 -28.22 4.27
C ASN A 448 -39.42 -29.37 3.61
N ASP A 449 -40.76 -29.28 3.57
CA ASP A 449 -41.63 -30.23 2.88
C ASP A 449 -41.58 -30.08 1.34
N TRP A 450 -40.95 -29.02 0.83
CA TRP A 450 -40.87 -28.72 -0.61
C TRP A 450 -39.45 -28.93 -1.15
N ASP A 451 -39.36 -29.20 -2.44
CA ASP A 451 -38.10 -29.36 -3.16
C ASP A 451 -37.42 -27.99 -3.35
N GLY A 452 -36.09 -27.96 -3.20
CA GLY A 452 -35.32 -26.73 -3.31
C GLY A 452 -35.36 -25.90 -2.03
N ASN A 453 -34.78 -24.69 -2.10
CA ASN A 453 -34.82 -23.74 -1.00
C ASN A 453 -35.88 -22.68 -1.32
N GLN A 454 -36.79 -22.40 -0.40
CA GLN A 454 -37.78 -21.34 -0.45
C GLN A 454 -37.23 -19.96 -0.04
N TYR A 455 -35.94 -19.76 -0.28
CA TYR A 455 -35.24 -18.49 -0.13
C TYR A 455 -34.23 -18.31 -1.27
N VAL A 456 -33.91 -17.05 -1.58
CA VAL A 456 -32.76 -16.70 -2.43
C VAL A 456 -31.62 -16.18 -1.58
N SER A 457 -30.39 -16.34 -2.06
CA SER A 457 -29.20 -15.73 -1.46
C SER A 457 -28.70 -14.60 -2.35
N LEU A 458 -28.43 -13.45 -1.73
CA LEU A 458 -27.68 -12.35 -2.32
C LEU A 458 -26.34 -12.28 -1.59
N THR A 459 -25.25 -12.45 -2.33
CA THR A 459 -23.92 -12.19 -1.80
C THR A 459 -23.76 -10.68 -1.67
N VAL A 460 -23.45 -10.22 -0.46
CA VAL A 460 -23.03 -8.84 -0.20
C VAL A 460 -21.60 -8.74 -0.72
N PRO A 461 -21.34 -8.00 -1.80
CA PRO A 461 -19.97 -7.75 -2.19
C PRO A 461 -19.37 -6.84 -1.11
N GLY A 462 -18.23 -7.23 -0.56
CA GLY A 462 -17.77 -6.79 0.76
C GLY A 462 -16.90 -7.81 1.49
N GLY A 463 -16.78 -9.03 0.96
CA GLY A 463 -15.49 -9.72 1.00
C GLY A 463 -14.66 -9.20 -0.16
N LEU A 464 -13.41 -8.80 0.09
CA LEU A 464 -12.46 -8.55 -1.00
C LEU A 464 -12.42 -9.79 -1.89
N VAL A 465 -12.57 -9.60 -3.20
CA VAL A 465 -12.45 -10.68 -4.20
C VAL A 465 -11.30 -10.34 -5.14
N ASN A 466 -10.71 -11.34 -5.77
CA ASN A 466 -9.79 -11.07 -6.87
C ASN A 466 -10.59 -10.42 -8.02
N PRO A 467 -10.30 -9.16 -8.39
CA PRO A 467 -11.10 -8.44 -9.39
C PRO A 467 -10.83 -8.91 -10.82
N GLY A 468 -9.85 -9.81 -11.03
CA GLY A 468 -9.47 -10.30 -12.35
C GLY A 468 -8.74 -9.27 -13.21
N ILE A 469 -8.18 -8.22 -12.58
CA ILE A 469 -7.40 -7.17 -13.23
C ILE A 469 -6.01 -7.71 -13.57
N THR A 470 -5.56 -7.45 -14.79
CA THR A 470 -4.19 -7.73 -15.23
C THR A 470 -3.40 -6.42 -15.25
N ILE A 471 -2.29 -6.35 -14.51
CA ILE A 471 -1.42 -5.18 -14.52
C ILE A 471 -0.61 -5.20 -15.82
N ASP A 472 -1.10 -4.47 -16.83
CA ASP A 472 -0.48 -4.41 -18.16
C ASP A 472 -0.51 -3.01 -18.80
N GLY A 473 -0.97 -1.99 -18.08
CA GLY A 473 -1.06 -0.62 -18.57
C GLY A 473 -2.27 -0.36 -19.47
N SER A 474 -3.20 -1.32 -19.59
CA SER A 474 -4.46 -1.19 -20.33
C SER A 474 -5.65 -1.19 -19.36
N LEU A 475 -6.63 -0.31 -19.60
CA LEU A 475 -7.79 -0.20 -18.72
C LEU A 475 -8.72 -1.43 -18.83
N ASP A 476 -8.74 -2.25 -17.78
CA ASP A 476 -9.77 -3.27 -17.55
C ASP A 476 -11.10 -2.64 -17.10
N ALA A 477 -11.76 -1.89 -18.01
CA ALA A 477 -12.88 -1.00 -17.67
C ALA A 477 -14.05 -1.69 -16.93
N ALA A 478 -14.34 -2.95 -17.26
CA ALA A 478 -15.38 -3.72 -16.58
C ALA A 478 -15.00 -4.09 -15.14
N ALA A 479 -13.71 -4.27 -14.88
CA ALA A 479 -13.18 -4.56 -13.56
C ALA A 479 -13.02 -3.27 -12.74
N TYR A 480 -12.44 -2.19 -13.27
CA TYR A 480 -12.30 -0.93 -12.51
C TYR A 480 -13.62 -0.18 -12.29
N GLY A 481 -14.55 -0.22 -13.25
CA GLY A 481 -15.77 0.57 -13.21
C GLY A 481 -15.55 2.02 -13.63
N ALA A 482 -16.30 2.96 -13.04
CA ALA A 482 -16.23 4.37 -13.37
C ALA A 482 -14.96 5.02 -12.80
N ALA A 483 -14.41 6.00 -13.53
CA ALA A 483 -13.29 6.81 -13.05
C ALA A 483 -13.65 7.55 -11.75
N LYS A 484 -12.69 7.62 -10.82
CA LYS A 484 -12.77 8.47 -9.62
C LYS A 484 -12.56 9.94 -9.96
N TRP A 485 -11.78 10.21 -11.00
CA TRP A 485 -11.56 11.55 -11.52
C TRP A 485 -11.34 11.49 -13.03
N VAL A 486 -11.84 12.51 -13.73
CA VAL A 486 -11.63 12.72 -15.15
C VAL A 486 -11.23 14.17 -15.36
N ASN A 487 -10.14 14.40 -16.07
CA ASN A 487 -9.63 15.72 -16.38
C ASN A 487 -10.52 16.43 -17.40
N THR A 488 -11.57 17.09 -16.93
CA THR A 488 -12.48 17.83 -17.83
C THR A 488 -12.03 19.26 -18.10
N THR A 489 -10.93 19.71 -17.50
CA THR A 489 -10.60 21.14 -17.38
C THR A 489 -9.24 21.50 -18.00
N ASN A 490 -8.15 20.83 -17.62
CA ASN A 490 -6.79 21.33 -17.91
C ASN A 490 -6.09 20.54 -19.01
N GLY A 491 -5.80 21.20 -20.15
CA GLY A 491 -4.86 20.69 -21.15
C GLY A 491 -3.45 20.64 -20.59
N THR A 492 -2.69 19.61 -20.94
CA THR A 492 -1.33 19.45 -20.40
C THR A 492 -0.43 20.63 -20.77
N SER A 493 0.41 21.07 -19.83
CA SER A 493 1.52 21.98 -20.11
C SER A 493 2.81 21.27 -20.54
N PHE A 494 2.83 19.93 -20.51
CA PHE A 494 4.00 19.11 -20.85
C PHE A 494 3.93 18.49 -22.26
N GLY A 495 2.91 18.87 -23.04
CA GLY A 495 2.75 18.51 -24.45
C GLY A 495 1.99 17.22 -24.68
N ASP A 496 1.23 17.18 -25.78
CA ASP A 496 0.42 16.04 -26.20
C ASP A 496 1.29 14.92 -26.74
N ASN A 497 0.96 13.68 -26.42
CA ASN A 497 1.62 12.55 -27.03
C ASN A 497 1.04 12.22 -28.41
N MET A 498 1.94 11.98 -29.36
CA MET A 498 1.65 11.49 -30.71
C MET A 498 2.28 10.12 -30.98
N ASP A 499 3.12 9.65 -30.06
CA ASP A 499 3.72 8.33 -30.18
C ASP A 499 2.72 7.24 -29.78
N ILE A 500 2.60 6.23 -30.63
CA ILE A 500 1.72 5.08 -30.39
C ILE A 500 2.50 3.87 -29.88
N ASP A 501 3.80 4.03 -29.65
CA ASP A 501 4.61 3.02 -29.00
C ASP A 501 4.18 2.89 -27.53
N PRO A 502 3.92 1.66 -27.04
CA PRO A 502 3.50 1.46 -25.66
C PRO A 502 4.63 1.72 -24.65
N ASP A 503 5.90 1.74 -25.07
CA ASP A 503 7.04 2.00 -24.19
C ASP A 503 7.44 3.48 -24.22
N THR A 504 7.26 4.16 -25.35
CA THR A 504 7.71 5.55 -25.57
C THR A 504 6.56 6.53 -25.80
N GLY A 505 6.56 7.64 -25.05
CA GLY A 505 5.75 8.82 -25.31
C GLY A 505 6.62 10.01 -25.71
N ASP A 506 6.09 10.96 -26.49
CA ASP A 506 6.71 12.26 -26.83
C ASP A 506 6.00 13.46 -26.16
N GLY A 507 5.04 13.18 -25.28
CA GLY A 507 4.32 14.12 -24.42
C GLY A 507 3.99 13.51 -23.05
N SER A 508 3.56 14.32 -22.08
CA SER A 508 3.12 13.82 -20.76
C SER A 508 1.74 14.35 -20.40
N GLU A 509 0.84 13.44 -20.10
CA GLU A 509 -0.59 13.72 -19.93
C GLU A 509 -1.20 12.83 -18.84
N PHE A 510 -2.20 13.37 -18.15
CA PHE A 510 -2.99 12.65 -17.16
C PHE A 510 -4.48 13.00 -17.32
N ASP A 511 -5.24 11.99 -17.76
CA ASP A 511 -6.60 12.15 -18.27
C ASP A 511 -7.67 11.69 -17.31
N ALA A 512 -7.42 10.60 -16.58
CA ALA A 512 -8.39 10.02 -15.66
C ALA A 512 -7.72 9.09 -14.64
N LEU A 513 -8.34 8.98 -13.46
CA LEU A 513 -7.94 8.07 -12.40
C LEU A 513 -9.04 7.04 -12.15
N TYR A 514 -8.68 5.77 -12.11
CA TYR A 514 -9.55 4.65 -11.75
C TYR A 514 -8.93 3.90 -10.58
N THR A 515 -9.77 3.40 -9.67
CA THR A 515 -9.30 2.68 -8.49
C THR A 515 -10.24 1.53 -8.15
N ARG A 516 -9.72 0.41 -7.65
CA ARG A 516 -10.55 -0.69 -7.14
C ARG A 516 -9.88 -1.43 -5.99
N PHE A 517 -10.64 -1.71 -4.93
CA PHE A 517 -10.23 -2.65 -3.89
C PHE A 517 -10.45 -4.09 -4.34
N GLY A 518 -9.54 -4.99 -3.97
CA GLY A 518 -9.65 -6.41 -4.29
C GLY A 518 -8.67 -7.28 -3.52
N LEU A 519 -8.60 -8.57 -3.89
CA LEU A 519 -7.56 -9.48 -3.43
C LEU A 519 -6.48 -9.67 -4.50
N ARG A 520 -5.24 -9.44 -4.11
CA ARG A 520 -4.04 -9.80 -4.87
C ARG A 520 -3.30 -10.90 -4.12
N ASN A 521 -3.10 -12.06 -4.75
CA ASN A 521 -2.46 -13.23 -4.12
C ASN A 521 -3.07 -13.65 -2.76
N GLY A 522 -4.34 -13.29 -2.52
CA GLY A 522 -5.04 -13.56 -1.26
C GLY A 522 -4.92 -12.46 -0.20
N GLN A 523 -4.15 -11.39 -0.46
CA GLN A 523 -4.03 -10.20 0.38
C GLN A 523 -4.91 -9.05 -0.12
N PRO A 524 -5.45 -8.21 0.78
CA PRO A 524 -6.10 -6.96 0.41
C PRO A 524 -5.19 -6.05 -0.39
N ALA A 525 -5.68 -5.53 -1.52
CA ALA A 525 -4.93 -4.62 -2.37
C ALA A 525 -5.82 -3.52 -2.96
N LEU A 526 -5.20 -2.37 -3.20
CA LEU A 526 -5.71 -1.29 -4.03
C LEU A 526 -5.12 -1.41 -5.43
N TYR A 527 -5.97 -1.48 -6.43
CA TYR A 527 -5.63 -1.39 -7.84
C TYR A 527 -5.85 0.03 -8.31
N VAL A 528 -4.90 0.61 -9.05
CA VAL A 528 -4.95 1.97 -9.58
C VAL A 528 -4.59 1.95 -11.06
N PHE A 529 -5.41 2.62 -11.86
CA PHE A 529 -5.12 2.90 -13.26
C PHE A 529 -5.19 4.41 -13.49
N ALA A 530 -4.07 5.00 -13.90
CA ALA A 530 -3.94 6.40 -14.29
C ALA A 530 -3.80 6.49 -15.81
N ALA A 531 -4.89 6.90 -16.46
CA ALA A 531 -4.97 7.07 -17.90
C ALA A 531 -4.09 8.25 -18.35
N GLY A 532 -3.23 8.04 -19.35
CA GLY A 532 -2.29 9.05 -19.80
C GLY A 532 -0.95 8.48 -20.26
N ASN A 533 0.11 9.27 -20.17
CA ASN A 533 1.45 8.91 -20.64
C ASN A 533 2.54 9.80 -20.01
N LEU A 534 3.78 9.33 -20.06
CA LEU A 534 4.98 10.03 -19.60
C LEU A 534 6.02 10.17 -20.72
N HIS A 535 6.81 11.23 -20.66
CA HIS A 535 7.91 11.51 -21.58
C HIS A 535 9.04 12.24 -20.84
N GLY A 536 10.28 12.09 -21.33
CA GLY A 536 11.39 12.98 -20.96
C GLY A 536 11.76 12.91 -19.48
N TRP A 537 11.71 11.70 -18.92
CA TRP A 537 11.91 11.45 -17.49
C TRP A 537 10.87 12.03 -16.57
N ASN A 538 9.80 12.71 -17.02
CA ASN A 538 8.73 13.23 -16.14
C ASN A 538 8.16 12.14 -15.21
N ARG A 539 7.70 12.52 -14.02
CA ARG A 539 7.10 11.58 -13.06
C ARG A 539 5.61 11.80 -12.92
N MET A 540 4.94 10.72 -12.58
CA MET A 540 3.63 10.73 -11.95
C MET A 540 3.80 10.43 -10.46
N LEU A 541 3.30 11.32 -9.61
CA LEU A 541 3.30 11.14 -8.16
C LEU A 541 1.90 10.82 -7.68
N PHE A 542 1.78 9.84 -6.78
CA PHE A 542 0.56 9.52 -6.04
C PHE A 542 0.84 9.61 -4.55
N PHE A 543 0.12 10.48 -3.86
CA PHE A 543 0.16 10.60 -2.41
C PHE A 543 -1.09 9.94 -1.82
N PHE A 544 -0.91 9.25 -0.70
CA PHE A 544 -1.97 8.54 0.01
C PHE A 544 -2.08 9.09 1.42
N ASP A 545 -3.28 9.54 1.78
CA ASP A 545 -3.72 9.74 3.16
C ASP A 545 -4.63 8.56 3.48
N SER A 546 -4.07 7.59 4.17
CA SER A 546 -4.61 6.25 4.41
C SER A 546 -4.77 5.95 5.91
N SER A 547 -4.10 6.71 6.77
CA SER A 547 -4.11 6.54 8.21
C SER A 547 -4.15 7.89 8.92
N ALA A 548 -4.32 7.89 10.25
CA ALA A 548 -4.19 9.14 11.01
C ALA A 548 -2.70 9.44 11.22
N GLY A 549 -2.17 10.47 10.57
CA GLY A 549 -0.74 10.75 10.58
C GLY A 549 -0.36 11.69 9.45
N GLY A 550 0.82 11.48 8.88
CA GLY A 550 1.19 12.10 7.61
C GLY A 550 1.69 13.54 7.65
N GLN A 551 1.91 14.08 6.45
CA GLN A 551 2.37 15.43 6.16
C GLN A 551 1.38 16.15 5.25
N ASN A 552 0.77 17.24 5.74
CA ASN A 552 0.09 18.20 4.86
C ASN A 552 1.07 19.11 4.13
N ASP A 553 2.20 19.43 4.76
CA ASP A 553 3.29 20.21 4.19
C ASP A 553 4.53 19.32 4.06
N LEU A 554 4.97 19.09 2.82
CA LEU A 554 6.04 18.13 2.56
C LEU A 554 7.38 18.63 3.10
N ARG A 555 7.98 17.80 3.95
CA ARG A 555 9.25 18.14 4.60
C ARG A 555 10.45 17.78 3.72
N GLY A 556 11.57 18.45 3.97
CA GLY A 556 12.85 18.21 3.27
C GLY A 556 13.70 17.10 3.87
N ASP A 557 13.16 16.34 4.82
CA ASP A 557 13.85 15.34 5.63
C ASP A 557 13.19 13.95 5.55
N ASN A 558 12.41 13.66 4.50
CA ASN A 558 11.84 12.32 4.29
C ASN A 558 12.89 11.30 3.83
N ALA A 559 12.50 10.04 3.68
CA ALA A 559 13.31 9.04 2.98
C ALA A 559 13.76 9.55 1.61
N GLY A 560 15.04 9.42 1.30
CA GLY A 560 15.59 9.80 -0.01
C GLY A 560 15.04 8.86 -1.08
N ILE A 561 14.17 9.38 -1.95
CA ILE A 561 13.74 8.68 -3.17
C ILE A 561 13.96 9.54 -4.40
N ASP A 562 14.01 8.90 -5.56
CA ASP A 562 14.32 9.46 -6.87
C ASP A 562 15.59 10.31 -6.82
N GLY A 563 16.69 9.74 -6.32
CA GLY A 563 17.95 10.48 -6.20
C GLY A 563 17.94 11.54 -5.09
N GLY A 564 17.03 11.45 -4.10
CA GLY A 564 16.79 12.49 -3.10
C GLY A 564 16.01 13.71 -3.62
N ARG A 565 15.49 13.64 -4.85
CA ARG A 565 14.81 14.77 -5.50
C ARG A 565 13.46 15.08 -4.88
N LEU A 566 12.78 14.11 -4.26
CA LEU A 566 11.54 14.38 -3.51
C LEU A 566 11.78 15.46 -2.45
N ASN A 567 12.80 15.25 -1.60
CA ASN A 567 13.15 16.19 -0.54
C ASN A 567 13.65 17.53 -1.07
N ASN A 568 14.43 17.52 -2.16
CA ASN A 568 15.03 18.74 -2.69
C ASN A 568 14.06 19.62 -3.51
N GLY A 569 13.07 19.00 -4.17
CA GLY A 569 12.15 19.66 -5.09
C GLY A 569 10.74 19.88 -4.54
N LEU A 570 10.21 18.95 -3.73
CA LEU A 570 8.90 19.10 -3.08
C LEU A 570 9.01 19.40 -1.57
N GLY A 571 10.10 18.97 -0.95
CA GLY A 571 10.34 19.12 0.48
C GLY A 571 11.04 20.42 0.86
N GLY A 572 10.82 20.89 2.10
CA GLY A 572 11.63 21.95 2.69
C GLY A 572 10.87 22.82 3.71
N PRO A 573 11.46 23.96 4.12
CA PRO A 573 10.79 24.96 4.96
C PRO A 573 9.56 25.60 4.30
N ASP A 574 9.57 25.67 2.97
CA ASP A 574 8.45 26.07 2.12
C ASP A 574 8.03 24.83 1.31
N GLY A 575 7.55 23.78 1.99
CA GLY A 575 7.19 22.53 1.34
C GLY A 575 5.98 22.67 0.42
N PHE A 576 5.81 21.70 -0.47
CA PHE A 576 4.55 21.56 -1.19
C PHE A 576 3.41 21.28 -0.20
N THR A 577 2.38 22.13 -0.20
CA THR A 577 1.26 22.02 0.76
C THR A 577 0.00 21.46 0.11
N PHE A 578 -0.52 20.36 0.65
CA PHE A 578 -1.80 19.76 0.26
C PHE A 578 -3.02 20.54 0.78
N ASP A 579 -4.21 20.22 0.27
CA ASP A 579 -5.46 20.75 0.79
C ASP A 579 -5.67 20.41 2.27
N THR A 580 -6.35 21.29 2.99
CA THR A 580 -6.78 21.04 4.38
C THR A 580 -7.57 19.73 4.46
N GLY A 581 -7.13 18.83 5.34
CA GLY A 581 -7.74 17.51 5.54
C GLY A 581 -7.16 16.41 4.65
N PHE A 582 -6.01 16.67 4.01
CA PHE A 582 -5.17 15.67 3.37
C PHE A 582 -3.78 15.72 4.03
N ASP A 583 -3.48 14.72 4.84
CA ASP A 583 -2.17 14.57 5.49
C ASP A 583 -1.49 13.33 4.88
N ALA A 584 -0.57 13.52 3.94
CA ALA A 584 0.01 12.42 3.16
C ALA A 584 0.82 11.48 4.06
N ASP A 585 0.44 10.21 4.15
CA ASP A 585 1.18 9.16 4.85
C ASP A 585 2.19 8.45 3.95
N TYR A 586 1.89 8.33 2.65
CA TYR A 586 2.74 7.63 1.69
C TYR A 586 2.80 8.36 0.36
N VAL A 587 3.89 8.18 -0.36
CA VAL A 587 4.05 8.61 -1.76
C VAL A 587 4.57 7.46 -2.62
N ILE A 588 4.03 7.35 -3.83
CA ILE A 588 4.56 6.52 -4.92
C ILE A 588 4.97 7.45 -6.05
N VAL A 589 6.16 7.22 -6.59
CA VAL A 589 6.70 7.93 -7.75
C VAL A 589 6.91 6.93 -8.87
N TYR A 590 6.25 7.17 -10.01
CA TYR A 590 6.45 6.40 -11.22
C TYR A 590 7.08 7.27 -12.31
N SER A 591 8.11 6.77 -12.98
CA SER A 591 8.76 7.48 -14.09
C SER A 591 9.21 6.53 -15.20
N THR A 592 9.38 7.08 -16.40
CA THR A 592 9.95 6.37 -17.54
C THR A 592 11.14 7.15 -18.10
N GLY A 593 12.20 6.45 -18.49
CA GLY A 593 13.46 7.08 -18.87
C GLY A 593 14.20 6.32 -19.96
N ASP A 594 14.91 7.04 -20.83
CA ASP A 594 15.74 6.41 -21.88
C ASP A 594 17.12 6.04 -21.32
N ASN A 595 17.42 4.73 -21.34
CA ASN A 595 18.73 4.19 -21.05
C ASN A 595 19.33 3.54 -22.31
N GLN A 596 20.18 4.29 -23.02
CA GLN A 596 20.91 3.83 -24.21
C GLN A 596 20.02 3.38 -25.39
N GLY A 597 18.83 3.97 -25.54
CA GLY A 597 17.88 3.69 -26.62
C GLY A 597 16.82 2.64 -26.27
N VAL A 598 16.64 2.34 -24.98
CA VAL A 598 15.57 1.49 -24.46
C VAL A 598 14.90 2.20 -23.28
N GLN A 599 13.57 2.18 -23.21
CA GLN A 599 12.83 2.88 -22.17
C GLN A 599 12.72 2.00 -20.92
N ASP A 600 13.37 2.44 -19.83
CA ASP A 600 13.29 1.84 -18.51
C ASP A 600 12.15 2.49 -17.72
N HIS A 601 11.50 1.68 -16.88
CA HIS A 601 10.40 2.10 -16.01
C HIS A 601 10.84 1.94 -14.57
N PHE A 602 10.60 2.98 -13.78
CA PHE A 602 11.03 3.07 -12.39
C PHE A 602 9.82 3.31 -11.50
N ALA A 603 9.70 2.51 -10.44
CA ALA A 603 8.72 2.71 -9.38
C ALA A 603 9.44 2.85 -8.04
N GLU A 604 9.16 3.93 -7.33
CA GLU A 604 9.76 4.28 -6.04
C GLU A 604 8.70 4.86 -5.09
N GLY A 605 9.08 5.17 -3.86
CA GLY A 605 8.17 5.76 -2.88
C GLY A 605 8.64 5.72 -1.43
N ALA A 606 7.86 6.33 -0.56
CA ALA A 606 8.26 6.58 0.81
C ALA A 606 7.03 6.69 1.72
N GLU A 607 7.24 6.32 2.97
CA GLU A 607 6.44 6.72 4.11
C GLU A 607 6.79 8.17 4.50
N LEU A 608 5.78 8.96 4.81
CA LEU A 608 5.85 10.38 5.11
C LEU A 608 5.35 10.59 6.54
N LEU A 609 6.25 10.48 7.51
CA LEU A 609 5.89 10.63 8.92
C LEU A 609 5.71 12.11 9.28
N ALA A 610 4.77 12.44 10.16
CA ALA A 610 4.52 13.82 10.59
C ALA A 610 5.78 14.55 11.13
N GLY A 611 6.75 13.81 11.68
CA GLY A 611 8.03 14.33 12.17
C GLY A 611 9.16 14.44 11.14
N GLY A 612 8.95 14.01 9.89
CA GLY A 612 10.04 13.76 8.93
C GLY A 612 10.58 12.32 9.01
N GLY A 613 11.43 11.93 8.06
CA GLY A 613 11.98 10.58 7.95
C GLY A 613 11.03 9.60 7.24
N GLY A 614 10.85 8.41 7.83
CA GLY A 614 10.09 7.30 7.24
C GLY A 614 10.94 6.32 6.43
N ASN A 615 10.35 5.18 6.07
CA ASN A 615 10.98 4.21 5.17
C ASN A 615 10.73 4.58 3.71
N GLY A 616 11.70 4.35 2.82
CA GLY A 616 11.50 4.58 1.39
C GLY A 616 12.59 3.95 0.54
N GLY A 617 12.31 3.82 -0.75
CA GLY A 617 13.24 3.23 -1.71
C GLY A 617 12.61 2.91 -3.06
N ARG A 618 13.41 2.28 -3.93
CA ARG A 618 12.95 1.81 -5.24
C ARG A 618 12.30 0.43 -5.13
N ILE A 619 11.04 0.36 -5.54
CA ILE A 619 10.24 -0.87 -5.66
C ILE A 619 10.81 -1.76 -6.77
N GLY A 620 11.14 -1.18 -7.92
CA GLY A 620 11.73 -1.93 -9.02
C GLY A 620 12.09 -1.08 -10.24
N GLU A 621 12.82 -1.71 -11.15
CA GLU A 621 13.24 -1.16 -12.44
C GLU A 621 13.26 -2.29 -13.47
N GLN A 622 12.54 -2.13 -14.59
CA GLN A 622 12.57 -3.03 -15.74
C GLN A 622 12.20 -2.29 -17.03
N LEU A 623 12.44 -2.93 -18.17
CA LEU A 623 11.89 -2.53 -19.46
C LEU A 623 10.38 -2.80 -19.49
N ALA A 624 9.56 -1.79 -19.75
CA ALA A 624 8.12 -2.02 -19.90
C ALA A 624 7.79 -2.84 -21.14
N LYS A 625 6.60 -3.48 -21.08
CA LYS A 625 5.95 -4.37 -22.07
C LYS A 625 6.71 -5.60 -22.54
N ILE A 626 8.04 -5.56 -22.67
CA ILE A 626 8.86 -6.66 -23.16
C ILE A 626 9.20 -7.66 -22.04
N ASP A 627 9.51 -7.16 -20.84
CA ASP A 627 9.93 -7.99 -19.70
C ASP A 627 8.82 -8.20 -18.65
N GLY A 628 7.65 -7.57 -18.86
CA GLY A 628 6.48 -7.67 -17.98
C GLY A 628 6.47 -6.60 -16.89
N PRO A 629 5.55 -6.71 -15.91
CA PRO A 629 5.36 -5.66 -14.92
C PRO A 629 6.56 -5.55 -13.95
N VAL A 630 6.95 -4.32 -13.63
CA VAL A 630 7.89 -4.00 -12.56
C VAL A 630 7.27 -4.43 -11.23
N SER A 631 7.95 -5.29 -10.49
CA SER A 631 7.48 -5.76 -9.19
C SER A 631 8.63 -5.85 -8.19
N GLY A 632 8.31 -5.58 -6.93
CA GLY A 632 9.26 -5.67 -5.82
C GLY A 632 8.67 -5.07 -4.55
N ASN A 633 9.53 -4.92 -3.54
CA ASN A 633 9.19 -4.46 -2.21
C ASN A 633 9.81 -3.08 -1.96
N TYR A 634 9.22 -2.30 -1.05
CA TYR A 634 9.96 -1.25 -0.35
C TYR A 634 10.89 -1.92 0.63
N GLU A 635 12.02 -2.35 0.13
CA GLU A 635 13.16 -2.49 1.02
C GLU A 635 13.70 -1.07 1.17
N PRO A 636 13.69 -0.45 2.37
CA PRO A 636 14.78 0.46 2.68
C PRO A 636 16.01 -0.38 2.36
N ARG A 637 16.65 -0.11 1.21
CA ARG A 637 17.61 -1.01 0.56
C ARG A 637 18.89 -1.22 1.36
N VAL A 638 18.88 -0.80 2.59
CA VAL A 638 19.67 -1.37 3.64
C VAL A 638 19.12 -2.74 4.10
N GLY A 639 19.06 -3.74 3.20
CA GLY A 639 18.83 -5.13 3.60
C GLY A 639 19.95 -5.55 4.55
N PHE A 640 19.70 -5.53 5.86
CA PHE A 640 20.73 -5.81 6.87
C PHE A 640 20.74 -7.32 7.20
N GLY A 641 21.90 -7.95 7.07
CA GLY A 641 22.08 -9.38 7.34
C GLY A 641 22.93 -10.11 6.28
N ASP A 642 23.09 -11.42 6.48
CA ASP A 642 23.94 -12.27 5.63
C ASP A 642 23.54 -12.17 4.15
N ASN A 643 24.53 -12.04 3.28
CA ASN A 643 24.31 -12.19 1.85
C ASN A 643 23.90 -13.64 1.52
N THR A 644 22.89 -13.79 0.68
CA THR A 644 22.46 -15.10 0.18
C THR A 644 23.12 -15.48 -1.15
N ASP A 645 23.72 -14.50 -1.83
CA ASP A 645 24.56 -14.70 -3.00
C ASP A 645 26.01 -15.05 -2.56
N ASN A 646 26.65 -15.98 -3.26
CA ASN A 646 28.02 -16.40 -2.96
C ASN A 646 29.03 -15.97 -4.02
N THR A 647 28.66 -15.04 -4.88
CA THR A 647 29.51 -14.44 -5.90
C THR A 647 30.16 -13.16 -5.37
N ALA A 648 31.35 -12.84 -5.87
CA ALA A 648 32.07 -11.63 -5.43
C ALA A 648 31.39 -10.33 -5.88
N ALA A 649 30.46 -10.43 -6.85
CA ALA A 649 29.90 -9.29 -7.55
C ALA A 649 28.57 -8.78 -6.98
N PHE A 650 27.83 -9.62 -6.26
CA PHE A 650 26.47 -9.33 -5.82
C PHE A 650 26.34 -9.54 -4.32
N ALA A 651 25.69 -8.58 -3.66
CA ALA A 651 25.20 -8.78 -2.32
C ALA A 651 23.77 -8.23 -2.21
N ASN A 652 22.92 -9.01 -1.56
CA ASN A 652 21.58 -8.58 -1.12
C ASN A 652 21.52 -8.39 0.40
N GLY A 653 22.68 -8.25 1.04
CA GLY A 653 22.85 -8.09 2.47
C GLY A 653 23.98 -7.10 2.76
N ASN A 654 23.78 -6.29 3.80
CA ASN A 654 24.69 -5.29 4.32
C ASN A 654 25.17 -5.70 5.70
N GLU A 655 26.48 -5.77 5.91
CA GLU A 655 27.04 -6.29 7.15
C GLU A 655 28.47 -5.82 7.40
N ILE A 656 28.78 -5.51 8.66
CA ILE A 656 30.15 -5.35 9.16
C ILE A 656 30.44 -6.49 10.13
N ASP A 657 31.34 -7.39 9.77
CA ASP A 657 31.77 -8.47 10.66
C ASP A 657 32.94 -8.05 11.57
N ALA A 658 34.00 -7.57 10.94
CA ALA A 658 35.26 -7.26 11.59
C ALA A 658 36.11 -6.31 10.76
N ILE A 659 36.91 -5.51 11.45
CA ILE A 659 37.79 -4.53 10.81
C ILE A 659 39.25 -4.89 11.08
N TYR A 660 40.06 -4.82 10.03
CA TYR A 660 41.49 -5.07 10.04
C TYR A 660 42.23 -3.92 9.38
N ALA A 661 43.45 -3.65 9.82
CA ALA A 661 44.30 -2.65 9.19
C ALA A 661 45.76 -3.10 9.06
N LYS A 662 46.46 -2.60 8.06
CA LYS A 662 47.90 -2.80 7.86
C LYS A 662 48.52 -1.51 7.35
N VAL A 663 49.74 -1.22 7.78
CA VAL A 663 50.55 -0.17 7.15
C VAL A 663 51.69 -0.83 6.40
N GLU A 664 51.79 -0.53 5.11
CA GLU A 664 52.91 -0.96 4.27
C GLU A 664 53.44 0.23 3.47
N GLY A 665 54.72 0.55 3.70
CA GLY A 665 55.35 1.72 3.08
C GLY A 665 54.70 3.03 3.54
N ALA A 666 54.11 3.77 2.61
CA ALA A 666 53.46 5.06 2.87
C ALA A 666 51.93 4.96 2.92
N ASN A 667 51.36 3.75 2.77
CA ASN A 667 49.92 3.53 2.69
C ASN A 667 49.42 2.76 3.91
N ALA A 668 48.21 3.14 4.35
CA ALA A 668 47.38 2.34 5.23
C ALA A 668 46.38 1.56 4.36
N PHE A 669 46.19 0.29 4.69
CA PHE A 669 45.24 -0.63 4.08
C PHE A 669 44.23 -1.02 5.14
N PHE A 670 42.95 -1.03 4.77
CA PHE A 670 41.85 -1.39 5.64
C PHE A 670 41.03 -2.47 4.95
N LEU A 671 40.70 -3.51 5.71
CA LEU A 671 39.77 -4.54 5.31
C LEU A 671 38.61 -4.54 6.31
N ILE A 672 37.42 -4.24 5.82
CA ILE A 672 36.16 -4.35 6.54
C ILE A 672 35.49 -5.61 6.01
N THR A 673 35.52 -6.69 6.79
CA THR A 673 34.89 -7.95 6.40
C THR A 673 33.38 -7.87 6.59
N GLY A 674 32.63 -8.59 5.75
CA GLY A 674 31.18 -8.52 5.65
C GLY A 674 30.74 -8.32 4.20
N ASN A 675 29.62 -7.65 4.00
CA ASN A 675 29.03 -7.38 2.68
C ASN A 675 28.53 -5.94 2.57
N LEU A 676 28.52 -5.40 1.36
CA LEU A 676 27.85 -4.15 1.02
C LEU A 676 26.93 -4.41 -0.16
N ALA A 677 25.63 -4.19 0.03
CA ALA A 677 24.62 -4.47 -0.97
C ALA A 677 24.86 -3.65 -2.25
N THR A 678 24.51 -4.25 -3.39
CA THR A 678 24.75 -3.68 -4.72
C THR A 678 23.61 -2.79 -5.20
N ASP A 679 23.21 -1.85 -4.35
CA ASP A 679 22.04 -0.97 -4.52
C ASP A 679 22.33 0.48 -4.13
N PHE A 680 23.61 0.86 -4.15
CA PHE A 680 24.16 2.14 -3.71
C PHE A 680 24.13 2.41 -2.21
N THR A 681 23.73 1.44 -1.37
CA THR A 681 24.04 1.47 0.06
C THR A 681 25.52 1.79 0.27
N SER A 682 25.79 2.63 1.26
CA SER A 682 27.11 3.20 1.49
C SER A 682 27.76 2.70 2.76
N MET A 683 29.06 2.49 2.68
CA MET A 683 29.94 2.33 3.82
C MET A 683 30.59 3.68 4.11
N GLU A 684 30.21 4.26 5.24
CA GLU A 684 30.70 5.53 5.73
C GLU A 684 31.89 5.27 6.66
N VAL A 685 33.06 5.83 6.34
CA VAL A 685 34.26 5.67 7.16
C VAL A 685 34.84 7.03 7.55
N PHE A 686 34.94 7.27 8.84
CA PHE A 686 35.51 8.47 9.42
C PHE A 686 36.83 8.16 10.12
N PHE A 687 37.81 9.06 10.00
CA PHE A 687 39.10 8.96 10.68
C PHE A 687 39.40 10.23 11.49
N ASP A 688 39.72 10.05 12.77
CA ASP A 688 40.35 11.07 13.63
C ASP A 688 41.83 10.68 13.76
N THR A 689 42.70 11.50 13.19
CA THR A 689 44.16 11.29 13.18
C THR A 689 44.93 12.44 13.82
N ILE A 690 44.27 13.58 14.04
CA ILE A 690 44.81 14.78 14.68
C ILE A 690 43.86 15.20 15.80
N PRO A 691 44.18 14.85 17.07
CA PRO A 691 43.30 15.10 18.19
C PRO A 691 42.82 16.56 18.30
N GLY A 692 41.50 16.75 18.32
CA GLY A 692 40.84 18.06 18.50
C GLY A 692 40.90 19.00 17.30
N GLN A 693 41.21 18.49 16.10
CA GLN A 693 41.24 19.27 14.86
C GLN A 693 40.16 18.88 13.84
N GLY A 694 39.24 17.97 14.16
CA GLY A 694 38.14 17.57 13.29
C GLY A 694 36.77 18.17 13.65
N GLN A 695 35.71 17.46 13.25
CA GLN A 695 34.30 17.81 13.52
C GLN A 695 33.59 16.72 14.33
N ASN A 696 33.38 16.93 15.64
CA ASN A 696 32.59 15.98 16.44
C ASN A 696 31.11 15.90 16.01
N THR A 697 30.54 17.03 15.62
CA THR A 697 29.22 17.10 14.98
C THR A 697 29.41 17.61 13.57
N LEU A 698 28.87 16.90 12.58
CA LEU A 698 29.01 17.30 11.18
C LEU A 698 28.21 18.56 10.90
N LEU A 699 28.81 19.47 10.12
CA LEU A 699 28.22 20.75 9.77
C LEU A 699 27.36 20.69 8.50
N TYR A 700 26.17 21.29 8.55
CA TYR A 700 25.32 21.53 7.38
C TYR A 700 25.73 22.82 6.64
N ASP A 701 25.80 22.79 5.31
CA ASP A 701 25.98 23.99 4.48
C ASP A 701 24.62 24.58 4.05
N ASP A 702 24.19 25.66 4.73
CA ASP A 702 22.98 26.39 4.37
C ASP A 702 23.13 27.08 3.00
N PRO A 703 22.39 26.65 1.96
CA PRO A 703 22.49 27.22 0.63
C PRO A 703 22.05 28.70 0.55
N ALA A 704 21.33 29.21 1.56
CA ALA A 704 20.93 30.60 1.65
C ALA A 704 22.03 31.54 2.18
N THR A 705 23.12 31.00 2.75
CA THR A 705 24.21 31.80 3.32
C THR A 705 25.44 31.85 2.40
N PRO A 706 25.92 33.04 2.00
CA PRO A 706 27.06 33.18 1.10
C PRO A 706 28.43 32.91 1.75
N GLU A 707 28.47 32.51 3.02
CA GLU A 707 29.70 32.34 3.78
C GLU A 707 30.31 30.92 3.65
N ASN A 708 29.63 29.99 2.94
CA ASN A 708 30.05 28.59 2.75
C ASN A 708 30.51 27.98 4.07
N GLU A 709 29.70 28.00 5.13
CA GLU A 709 30.12 27.59 6.48
C GLU A 709 30.07 26.07 6.71
N GLY A 710 29.41 25.29 5.85
CA GLY A 710 29.25 23.84 6.00
C GLY A 710 30.29 22.96 5.30
N ASN A 711 29.92 21.69 5.12
CA ASN A 711 30.80 20.65 4.59
C ASN A 711 30.95 20.69 3.06
N ILE A 712 31.88 19.90 2.54
CA ILE A 712 32.14 19.83 1.09
C ILE A 712 31.08 18.98 0.41
N LYS A 713 30.42 19.54 -0.61
CA LYS A 713 29.44 18.86 -1.48
C LYS A 713 30.14 17.86 -2.41
N ILE A 714 30.22 16.60 -1.97
CA ILE A 714 30.69 15.42 -2.70
C ILE A 714 29.63 14.33 -2.55
N ASP A 715 29.56 13.40 -3.50
CA ASP A 715 28.63 12.25 -3.46
C ASP A 715 27.17 12.67 -3.22
N SER A 716 26.68 13.57 -4.07
CA SER A 716 25.33 14.14 -3.96
C SER A 716 25.05 14.88 -2.64
N GLY A 717 26.08 15.37 -1.95
CA GLY A 717 25.94 16.15 -0.73
C GLY A 717 25.90 15.30 0.54
N ALA A 718 26.50 14.11 0.53
CA ALA A 718 26.54 13.16 1.65
C ALA A 718 26.79 13.80 3.04
N LEU A 719 27.87 14.56 3.17
CA LEU A 719 28.24 15.18 4.45
C LEU A 719 27.30 16.33 4.87
N ASP A 720 26.66 17.00 3.91
CA ASP A 720 25.62 17.98 4.22
C ASP A 720 24.34 17.26 4.65
N ARG A 721 24.00 16.12 4.04
CA ARG A 721 22.86 15.29 4.45
C ARG A 721 23.00 14.75 5.86
N MET A 722 24.21 14.42 6.27
CA MET A 722 24.55 14.01 7.65
C MET A 722 24.79 15.21 8.60
N GLY A 723 24.88 16.43 8.08
CA GLY A 723 25.24 17.62 8.83
C GLY A 723 24.05 18.34 9.46
N GLY A 724 24.33 19.13 10.49
CA GLY A 724 23.40 20.04 11.15
C GLY A 724 24.12 21.23 11.81
N PRO A 725 23.41 22.09 12.56
CA PRO A 725 21.96 22.11 12.71
C PRO A 725 21.24 22.59 11.45
N VAL A 726 20.04 22.06 11.18
CA VAL A 726 19.14 22.57 10.13
C VAL A 726 18.15 23.54 10.79
N THR A 727 18.27 24.84 10.52
CA THR A 727 17.34 25.82 11.10
C THR A 727 16.28 26.25 10.09
N TYR A 728 15.02 26.29 10.51
CA TYR A 728 13.94 26.91 9.73
C TYR A 728 13.22 27.98 10.56
N ILE A 729 12.49 28.85 9.86
CA ILE A 729 11.65 29.86 10.50
C ILE A 729 10.25 29.29 10.58
N ASP A 730 9.79 29.00 11.80
CA ASP A 730 8.37 28.72 12.06
C ASP A 730 7.62 30.06 11.98
N ASP A 731 6.88 30.25 10.87
CA ASP A 731 6.05 31.43 10.60
C ASP A 731 4.55 31.14 10.84
N THR A 732 4.21 30.11 11.62
CA THR A 732 2.81 29.83 12.00
C THR A 732 2.17 30.98 12.78
N ASP A 733 2.99 31.84 13.41
CA ASP A 733 2.61 33.19 13.85
C ASP A 733 3.38 34.26 13.03
N PRO A 734 2.78 34.83 11.97
CA PRO A 734 3.45 35.83 11.12
C PRO A 734 3.76 37.15 11.82
N GLU A 735 3.27 37.37 13.05
CA GLU A 735 3.68 38.50 13.88
C GLU A 735 4.89 38.18 14.77
N ASN A 736 5.21 36.89 14.98
CA ASN A 736 6.32 36.42 15.82
C ASN A 736 7.01 35.17 15.24
N PRO A 737 7.70 35.27 14.08
CA PRO A 737 8.45 34.16 13.53
C PRO A 737 9.51 33.66 14.53
N ILE A 738 9.53 32.34 14.77
CA ILE A 738 10.47 31.68 15.68
C ILE A 738 11.50 30.93 14.85
N LEU A 739 12.79 31.14 15.11
CA LEU A 739 13.83 30.29 14.55
C LEU A 739 13.82 28.97 15.31
N VAL A 740 13.44 27.88 14.63
CA VAL A 740 13.44 26.52 15.16
C VAL A 740 14.69 25.81 14.62
N THR A 741 15.49 25.28 15.53
CA THR A 741 16.58 24.37 15.20
C THR A 741 16.02 22.96 15.17
N LEU A 742 16.12 22.31 14.00
CA LEU A 742 15.81 20.91 13.77
C LEU A 742 17.13 20.17 13.53
N ASN A 743 17.22 18.93 14.03
CA ASN A 743 18.34 17.98 13.90
C ASN A 743 19.75 18.59 14.06
N ASP A 744 20.43 18.28 15.17
CA ASP A 744 21.75 18.88 15.48
C ASP A 744 22.87 18.43 14.52
N GLY A 745 22.65 17.35 13.77
CA GLY A 745 23.63 16.72 12.87
C GLY A 745 24.27 15.50 13.50
N LEU A 746 24.81 14.60 12.66
CA LEU A 746 25.47 13.39 13.13
C LEU A 746 26.61 13.75 14.10
N THR A 747 26.48 13.28 15.34
CA THR A 747 27.42 13.56 16.43
C THR A 747 28.14 12.28 16.84
N PHE A 748 29.47 12.36 16.89
CA PHE A 748 30.34 11.24 17.26
C PHE A 748 30.57 11.16 18.77
N ASP A 749 31.01 9.99 19.23
CA ASP A 749 31.45 9.78 20.61
C ASP A 749 32.41 10.85 21.10
N THR A 750 32.30 11.19 22.37
CA THR A 750 33.23 12.10 23.05
C THR A 750 34.68 11.65 22.82
N GLY A 751 35.47 12.57 22.27
CA GLY A 751 36.88 12.36 21.97
C GLY A 751 37.14 11.72 20.60
N PHE A 752 36.15 11.63 19.72
CA PHE A 752 36.32 11.37 18.30
C PHE A 752 35.93 12.63 17.50
N ASP A 753 36.95 13.33 16.99
CA ASP A 753 36.80 14.53 16.17
C ASP A 753 37.33 14.21 14.75
N PRO A 754 36.52 13.65 13.85
CA PRO A 754 37.02 13.18 12.57
C PRO A 754 37.60 14.30 11.71
N ASP A 755 38.77 14.02 11.14
CA ASP A 755 39.50 14.88 10.21
C ASP A 755 39.25 14.50 8.74
N VAL A 756 38.90 13.23 8.51
CA VAL A 756 38.76 12.65 7.17
C VAL A 756 37.52 11.78 7.11
N TRP A 757 36.81 11.87 5.99
CA TRP A 757 35.69 11.03 5.61
C TRP A 757 36.00 10.29 4.30
N VAL A 758 35.55 9.04 4.21
CA VAL A 758 35.62 8.19 3.03
C VAL A 758 34.26 7.51 2.87
N GLY A 759 33.58 7.79 1.76
CA GLY A 759 32.33 7.11 1.39
C GLY A 759 32.59 6.07 0.32
N ILE A 760 32.14 4.83 0.54
CA ILE A 760 32.28 3.73 -0.42
C ILE A 760 30.88 3.22 -0.77
N LYS A 761 30.56 3.08 -2.06
CA LYS A 761 29.26 2.58 -2.54
C LYS A 761 29.44 1.48 -3.57
N THR A 762 28.48 0.56 -3.66
CA THR A 762 28.40 -0.38 -4.79
C THR A 762 27.05 -0.30 -5.48
N GLY A 763 27.05 -0.22 -6.81
CA GLY A 763 25.83 -0.06 -7.60
C GLY A 763 26.14 -0.05 -9.10
N ASN A 764 25.13 0.16 -9.94
CA ASN A 764 25.16 0.04 -11.41
C ASN A 764 25.64 -1.33 -11.93
N PHE A 765 24.81 -1.96 -12.78
CA PHE A 765 25.08 -3.28 -13.35
C PHE A 765 25.56 -3.20 -14.79
N ASP A 766 26.84 -3.51 -15.00
CA ASP A 766 27.40 -3.71 -16.33
C ASP A 766 27.85 -5.17 -16.49
N LEU A 767 27.23 -5.90 -17.43
CA LEU A 767 27.68 -7.23 -17.87
C LEU A 767 27.84 -8.29 -16.75
N GLY A 768 27.10 -8.16 -15.64
CA GLY A 768 27.12 -9.10 -14.52
C GLY A 768 28.18 -8.80 -13.44
N GLN A 769 28.69 -7.57 -13.39
CA GLN A 769 29.51 -7.05 -12.29
C GLN A 769 28.92 -5.72 -11.78
N ALA A 770 29.09 -5.44 -10.49
CA ALA A 770 28.72 -4.14 -9.92
C ALA A 770 29.93 -3.18 -9.94
N ASN A 771 29.65 -1.89 -10.12
CA ASN A 771 30.67 -0.86 -9.95
C ASN A 771 30.87 -0.55 -8.47
N VAL A 772 32.11 -0.25 -8.09
CA VAL A 772 32.47 0.21 -6.75
C VAL A 772 33.00 1.63 -6.83
N TYR A 773 32.49 2.51 -5.98
CA TYR A 773 32.80 3.94 -5.98
C TYR A 773 33.48 4.32 -4.68
N ILE A 774 34.44 5.23 -4.73
CA ILE A 774 35.09 5.77 -3.53
C ILE A 774 35.24 7.28 -3.58
N ASN A 775 34.76 7.91 -2.52
CA ASN A 775 34.80 9.34 -2.27
C ASN A 775 35.71 9.63 -1.08
N TYR A 776 36.33 10.80 -1.07
CA TYR A 776 37.19 11.25 0.02
C TYR A 776 36.92 12.71 0.32
N VAL A 777 36.87 13.05 1.60
CA VAL A 777 36.86 14.44 2.08
C VAL A 777 37.83 14.58 3.23
N LYS A 778 38.71 15.57 3.16
CA LYS A 778 39.33 16.16 4.34
C LYS A 778 38.32 17.13 4.93
N LEU A 779 37.84 16.84 6.12
CA LEU A 779 36.84 17.64 6.80
C LEU A 779 37.42 19.01 7.13
N ARG A 780 36.53 19.99 7.06
CA ARG A 780 36.83 21.35 7.49
C ARG A 780 37.10 21.37 8.99
N ASN A 781 38.03 22.22 9.40
CA ASN A 781 38.13 22.67 10.77
C ASN A 781 38.29 24.19 10.79
N GLY A 782 38.13 24.87 11.93
CA GLY A 782 38.14 26.34 11.99
C GLY A 782 39.39 27.05 11.44
N VAL A 783 40.36 26.32 10.87
CA VAL A 783 41.57 26.81 10.18
C VAL A 783 41.67 26.30 8.73
N ASP A 784 41.24 25.08 8.43
CA ASP A 784 41.29 24.44 7.10
C ASP A 784 39.90 24.37 6.47
N PRO A 785 39.66 24.94 5.27
CA PRO A 785 38.35 24.92 4.62
C PRO A 785 37.87 23.52 4.21
N GLY A 786 38.72 22.50 4.27
CA GLY A 786 38.42 21.15 3.80
C GLY A 786 38.61 21.01 2.28
N VAL A 787 38.66 19.76 1.81
CA VAL A 787 38.73 19.44 0.37
C VAL A 787 38.15 18.07 0.12
N GLY A 788 37.39 17.93 -0.97
CA GLY A 788 36.79 16.67 -1.38
C GLY A 788 37.18 16.25 -2.80
N TYR A 789 37.20 14.93 -3.03
CA TYR A 789 37.49 14.33 -4.32
C TYR A 789 36.63 13.07 -4.54
N PHE A 790 36.09 12.92 -5.74
CA PHE A 790 35.75 11.60 -6.26
C PHE A 790 37.06 10.90 -6.61
N MET A 791 37.42 9.84 -5.89
CA MET A 791 38.71 9.18 -6.07
C MET A 791 38.71 8.21 -7.26
N GLY A 792 37.52 7.80 -7.72
CA GLY A 792 37.31 7.00 -8.90
C GLY A 792 36.36 5.83 -8.66
N GLN A 793 36.18 5.03 -9.72
CA GLN A 793 35.40 3.81 -9.72
C GLN A 793 36.24 2.59 -10.14
N GLY A 794 35.89 1.44 -9.59
CA GLY A 794 36.36 0.11 -9.96
C GLY A 794 35.19 -0.82 -10.24
N ILE A 795 35.48 -2.13 -10.33
CA ILE A 795 34.48 -3.20 -10.46
C ILE A 795 34.69 -4.19 -9.32
N THR A 796 33.61 -4.77 -8.79
CA THR A 796 33.66 -5.82 -7.76
C THR A 796 34.46 -7.05 -8.22
N GLY A 797 35.27 -7.62 -7.34
CA GLY A 797 36.18 -8.73 -7.65
C GLY A 797 37.30 -8.35 -8.62
N GLY A 798 37.68 -7.08 -8.64
CA GLY A 798 38.79 -6.52 -9.40
C GLY A 798 40.16 -6.83 -8.79
N LEU A 799 41.09 -5.88 -8.91
CA LEU A 799 42.41 -5.91 -8.24
C LEU A 799 42.78 -4.48 -7.80
N GLY A 800 41.81 -3.77 -7.23
CA GLY A 800 42.01 -2.47 -6.58
C GLY A 800 42.24 -1.27 -7.50
N ALA A 801 42.14 -1.43 -8.81
CA ALA A 801 42.43 -0.37 -9.77
C ALA A 801 41.23 0.57 -9.97
N LEU A 802 41.44 1.86 -9.72
CA LEU A 802 40.43 2.91 -9.90
C LEU A 802 40.63 3.71 -11.19
N SER A 803 39.52 4.18 -11.74
CA SER A 803 39.48 5.04 -12.94
C SER A 803 38.47 6.18 -12.78
N GLY A 804 38.61 7.25 -13.57
CA GLY A 804 37.62 8.34 -13.60
C GLY A 804 37.66 9.34 -12.43
N GLY A 805 38.61 9.21 -11.50
CA GLY A 805 38.75 10.11 -10.35
C GLY A 805 39.21 11.53 -10.71
N ASP A 806 38.94 12.46 -9.81
CA ASP A 806 39.26 13.88 -9.92
C ASP A 806 40.76 14.15 -10.00
N THR A 807 41.11 15.24 -10.69
CA THR A 807 42.51 15.67 -10.78
C THR A 807 43.00 16.16 -9.41
N GLY A 808 44.06 15.52 -8.91
CA GLY A 808 44.65 15.86 -7.61
C GLY A 808 44.17 15.01 -6.45
N THR A 809 43.29 14.03 -6.70
CA THR A 809 42.89 13.04 -5.71
C THR A 809 44.10 12.32 -5.07
N PRO A 810 44.04 11.98 -3.77
CA PRO A 810 44.94 11.01 -3.17
C PRO A 810 44.99 9.71 -3.98
N SER A 811 46.15 9.04 -3.99
CA SER A 811 46.27 7.73 -4.62
C SER A 811 45.57 6.68 -3.75
N ALA A 812 44.41 6.21 -4.18
CA ALA A 812 43.65 5.17 -3.50
C ALA A 812 43.58 3.88 -4.34
N GLN A 813 43.26 2.79 -3.66
CA GLN A 813 42.82 1.53 -4.26
C GLN A 813 41.56 1.09 -3.52
N LEU A 814 40.60 0.48 -4.21
CA LEU A 814 39.40 -0.11 -3.62
C LEU A 814 39.01 -1.34 -4.41
N ASP A 815 38.63 -2.40 -3.70
CA ASP A 815 37.91 -3.54 -4.24
C ASP A 815 36.97 -4.13 -3.19
N ILE A 816 35.97 -4.87 -3.64
CA ILE A 816 34.98 -5.52 -2.80
C ILE A 816 34.79 -6.96 -3.26
N ASN A 817 34.81 -7.89 -2.31
CA ASN A 817 34.43 -9.28 -2.50
C ASN A 817 33.17 -9.59 -1.68
N ASN A 818 32.01 -9.42 -2.32
CA ASN A 818 30.70 -9.58 -1.70
C ASN A 818 30.27 -11.05 -1.49
N SER A 819 31.15 -12.04 -1.65
CA SER A 819 30.76 -13.46 -1.55
C SER A 819 30.62 -14.01 -0.12
N ASN A 820 30.50 -13.14 0.90
CA ASN A 820 30.44 -13.58 2.29
C ASN A 820 29.02 -14.01 2.68
N THR A 821 28.83 -15.28 3.06
CA THR A 821 27.51 -15.81 3.49
C THR A 821 27.53 -16.25 4.97
N ALA A 822 28.45 -15.69 5.77
CA ALA A 822 28.76 -16.17 7.11
C ALA A 822 29.20 -15.00 7.98
N GLY A 823 28.75 -14.93 9.22
CA GLY A 823 29.10 -13.80 10.07
C GLY A 823 28.04 -13.54 11.12
N VAL A 824 27.74 -12.26 11.28
CA VAL A 824 26.58 -11.70 11.95
C VAL A 824 25.30 -12.01 11.14
N ILE A 825 24.50 -12.93 11.68
CA ILE A 825 23.21 -13.29 11.05
C ILE A 825 22.18 -12.19 11.26
N GLY A 826 21.43 -11.85 10.21
CA GLY A 826 20.20 -11.07 10.33
C GLY A 826 19.04 -11.89 10.90
N ALA A 827 18.50 -11.46 12.05
CA ALA A 827 17.34 -12.10 12.63
C ALA A 827 16.49 -11.13 13.45
N MET A 828 15.17 -11.20 13.27
CA MET A 828 14.15 -10.40 13.96
C MET A 828 14.08 -10.61 15.48
N ASN A 829 14.77 -11.60 16.08
CA ASN A 829 14.57 -11.95 17.50
C ASN A 829 15.68 -12.82 18.14
N HIS A 830 16.90 -12.82 17.61
CA HIS A 830 17.87 -13.87 17.96
C HIS A 830 19.03 -13.40 18.86
N TYR A 831 18.87 -13.57 20.16
CA TYR A 831 19.96 -13.47 21.14
C TYR A 831 20.85 -14.74 21.22
N ASP A 832 20.68 -15.75 20.37
CA ASP A 832 21.20 -17.10 20.63
C ASP A 832 22.15 -17.69 19.57
N GLY A 833 23.27 -17.02 19.27
CA GLY A 833 24.51 -17.70 18.85
C GLY A 833 24.48 -18.58 17.59
N GLY A 834 23.52 -18.40 16.67
CA GLY A 834 23.45 -19.13 15.40
C GLY A 834 24.52 -18.78 14.36
N GLY A 835 25.13 -17.59 14.49
CA GLY A 835 26.16 -17.07 13.57
C GLY A 835 27.51 -17.78 13.68
N THR A 836 28.27 -17.77 12.59
CA THR A 836 29.70 -18.08 12.66
C THR A 836 30.43 -16.91 13.31
N ASN A 837 31.56 -17.16 13.98
CA ASN A 837 32.33 -16.09 14.62
C ASN A 837 32.72 -15.01 13.59
N PRO A 838 32.27 -13.73 13.73
CA PRO A 838 32.56 -12.66 12.77
C PRO A 838 34.07 -12.44 12.53
N ALA A 839 34.90 -12.72 13.54
CA ALA A 839 36.36 -12.67 13.40
C ALA A 839 36.95 -13.75 12.46
N THR A 840 36.14 -14.71 12.00
CA THR A 840 36.56 -15.74 11.03
C THR A 840 36.23 -15.39 9.60
N VAL A 841 35.48 -14.31 9.37
CA VAL A 841 35.19 -13.80 8.04
C VAL A 841 36.46 -13.18 7.43
N THR A 842 36.64 -13.42 6.13
CA THR A 842 37.86 -13.04 5.41
C THR A 842 37.60 -12.26 4.14
N LYS A 843 36.36 -11.87 3.86
CA LYS A 843 35.96 -11.21 2.62
C LYS A 843 35.12 -9.99 2.93
N GLY A 844 35.20 -8.97 2.10
CA GLY A 844 34.39 -7.77 2.20
C GLY A 844 35.02 -6.61 1.44
N ILE A 845 35.01 -5.43 2.06
CA ILE A 845 35.48 -4.18 1.48
C ILE A 845 36.95 -3.97 1.82
N GLU A 846 37.79 -3.79 0.82
CA GLU A 846 39.22 -3.54 1.00
C GLU A 846 39.65 -2.27 0.27
N PHE A 847 40.31 -1.35 0.98
CA PHE A 847 40.81 -0.13 0.38
C PHE A 847 42.14 0.33 0.98
N SER A 848 42.84 1.19 0.24
CA SER A 848 44.08 1.80 0.70
C SER A 848 44.08 3.31 0.54
N LEU A 849 44.71 3.99 1.50
CA LEU A 849 44.95 5.42 1.48
C LEU A 849 46.38 5.77 1.90
N PRO A 850 46.98 6.82 1.33
CA PRO A 850 48.26 7.32 1.80
C PRO A 850 48.12 7.85 3.23
N LEU A 851 49.09 7.56 4.10
CA LEU A 851 49.11 8.09 5.48
C LEU A 851 49.10 9.63 5.50
N THR A 852 49.64 10.27 4.45
CA THR A 852 49.60 11.73 4.28
C THR A 852 48.21 12.24 3.94
N ALA A 853 47.38 11.44 3.25
CA ALA A 853 45.98 11.80 2.97
C ALA A 853 45.15 11.71 4.26
N LEU A 854 45.38 10.68 5.07
CA LEU A 854 44.77 10.56 6.40
C LEU A 854 45.18 11.69 7.36
N GLY A 855 46.20 12.50 7.04
CA GLY A 855 46.70 13.54 7.94
C GLY A 855 47.59 13.04 9.08
N TRP A 856 47.98 11.75 9.06
CA TRP A 856 48.69 11.12 10.17
C TRP A 856 50.06 11.77 10.42
N ASN A 857 50.29 12.19 11.66
CA ASN A 857 51.51 12.90 12.06
C ASN A 857 52.73 12.00 12.31
N GLY A 858 52.57 10.68 12.17
CA GLY A 858 53.63 9.70 12.35
C GLY A 858 53.80 9.17 13.78
N THR A 859 53.07 9.72 14.76
CA THR A 859 53.23 9.35 16.18
C THR A 859 51.93 8.98 16.88
N ASP A 860 50.83 9.64 16.56
CA ASP A 860 49.56 9.44 17.28
C ASP A 860 48.81 8.19 16.76
N GLU A 861 47.79 7.76 17.50
CA GLU A 861 46.90 6.68 17.06
C GLU A 861 45.92 7.21 16.02
N ILE A 862 45.53 6.36 15.07
CA ILE A 862 44.43 6.62 14.14
C ILE A 862 43.18 6.05 14.79
N LYS A 863 42.15 6.86 14.99
CA LYS A 863 40.82 6.36 15.34
C LYS A 863 40.00 6.23 14.07
N MET A 864 39.13 5.23 14.04
CA MET A 864 38.22 4.99 12.93
C MET A 864 36.83 4.64 13.46
N ALA A 865 35.83 5.36 12.95
CA ALA A 865 34.43 4.98 13.02
C ALA A 865 34.02 4.54 11.62
N ALA A 866 33.22 3.50 11.53
CA ALA A 866 32.62 3.09 10.26
C ALA A 866 31.19 2.65 10.51
N PHE A 867 30.30 2.84 9.56
CA PHE A 867 28.92 2.37 9.63
C PHE A 867 28.33 2.26 8.24
N ILE A 868 27.24 1.52 8.13
CA ILE A 868 26.49 1.41 6.89
C ILE A 868 25.38 2.46 6.90
N ALA A 869 25.27 3.22 5.81
CA ALA A 869 24.19 4.18 5.60
C ALA A 869 23.44 3.89 4.29
N GLY A 870 22.20 4.36 4.19
CA GLY A 870 21.40 4.23 2.97
C GLY A 870 22.02 4.90 1.76
N GLU A 871 21.50 4.62 0.56
CA GLU A 871 21.98 5.20 -0.71
C GLU A 871 22.15 6.71 -0.65
N PHE A 872 21.26 7.39 0.07
CA PHE A 872 21.21 8.84 0.18
C PHE A 872 21.85 9.39 1.44
N HIS A 873 22.55 8.57 2.23
CA HIS A 873 23.17 8.97 3.50
C HIS A 873 22.16 9.50 4.53
N ASP A 874 20.91 9.06 4.43
CA ASP A 874 19.77 9.52 5.23
C ASP A 874 19.52 8.67 6.46
N ILE A 875 19.71 7.35 6.35
CA ILE A 875 19.49 6.39 7.43
C ILE A 875 20.78 5.66 7.77
N VAL A 876 21.06 5.44 9.06
CA VAL A 876 22.23 4.67 9.53
C VAL A 876 21.81 3.32 10.14
N SER A 877 22.58 2.30 9.80
CA SER A 877 22.49 0.95 10.36
C SER A 877 22.97 0.87 11.81
N ASN A 878 22.47 -0.12 12.55
CA ASN A 878 23.13 -0.58 13.77
C ASN A 878 24.43 -1.39 13.51
N GLN A 879 24.79 -1.59 12.24
CA GLN A 879 26.10 -2.10 11.81
C GLN A 879 27.14 -0.97 11.83
N THR A 880 27.65 -0.67 13.01
CA THR A 880 28.75 0.25 13.26
C THR A 880 30.05 -0.52 13.51
N ALA A 881 31.21 0.13 13.33
CA ALA A 881 32.55 -0.44 13.50
C ALA A 881 32.71 -1.10 14.85
N GLN A 882 32.18 -0.45 15.89
CA GLN A 882 31.89 -1.06 17.17
C GLN A 882 30.39 -0.99 17.44
N HIS A 883 29.85 -2.10 17.95
CA HIS A 883 28.45 -2.37 18.22
C HIS A 883 27.67 -1.23 18.92
N THR A 884 26.53 -0.84 18.34
CA THR A 884 25.47 -0.09 19.03
C THR A 884 24.45 -1.08 19.57
N CYS A 885 24.17 -1.03 20.88
CA CYS A 885 23.20 -1.90 21.54
C CYS A 885 21.75 -1.49 21.28
N SER A 886 21.40 -1.33 20.02
CA SER A 886 20.11 -0.82 19.56
C SER A 886 19.72 -1.47 18.24
N ASP A 887 18.44 -1.32 17.90
CA ASP A 887 17.93 -1.55 16.55
C ASP A 887 18.49 -0.48 15.58
N GLY A 888 18.03 -0.46 14.33
CA GLY A 888 18.45 0.53 13.33
C GLY A 888 18.46 1.97 13.89
N LEU A 889 19.48 2.76 13.56
CA LEU A 889 19.70 4.07 14.19
C LEU A 889 18.82 5.19 13.58
N GLY A 890 18.18 4.92 12.43
CA GLY A 890 17.24 5.84 11.81
C GLY A 890 17.91 7.05 11.15
N GLU A 891 17.19 8.18 11.13
CA GLU A 891 17.59 9.45 10.53
C GLU A 891 18.95 9.92 11.05
N VAL A 892 19.92 10.04 10.13
CA VAL A 892 21.33 10.25 10.46
C VAL A 892 21.61 11.52 11.27
N ARG A 893 20.82 12.58 11.06
CA ARG A 893 21.04 13.89 11.71
C ARG A 893 20.54 13.93 13.15
N ASP A 894 19.78 12.91 13.57
CA ASP A 894 19.29 12.76 14.95
C ASP A 894 20.21 11.86 15.79
N ILE A 895 21.26 11.32 15.20
CA ILE A 895 22.17 10.39 15.88
C ILE A 895 23.23 11.17 16.66
N ASP A 896 23.21 11.00 17.98
CA ASP A 896 24.35 11.25 18.85
C ASP A 896 24.92 9.92 19.35
N PHE A 897 26.12 9.54 18.92
CA PHE A 897 26.76 8.30 19.35
C PHE A 897 27.00 8.24 20.86
N ASN A 898 27.06 9.39 21.56
CA ASN A 898 27.16 9.41 23.03
C ASN A 898 25.93 8.83 23.74
N ASP A 899 24.79 8.70 23.06
CA ASP A 899 23.57 8.09 23.62
C ASP A 899 23.62 6.56 23.63
N TYR A 900 24.57 5.96 22.92
CA TYR A 900 24.73 4.52 22.81
C TYR A 900 25.81 4.00 23.76
N GLN A 901 25.62 2.79 24.29
CA GLN A 901 26.61 2.18 25.16
C GLN A 901 27.87 1.79 24.37
N GLY A 902 29.04 2.08 24.94
CA GLY A 902 30.34 1.79 24.32
C GLY A 902 30.91 2.99 23.57
N LEU A 903 31.97 2.74 22.79
CA LEU A 903 32.48 3.70 21.81
C LEU A 903 32.28 3.07 20.44
N GLN A 904 31.68 3.79 19.49
CA GLN A 904 31.42 3.37 18.11
C GLN A 904 32.65 3.52 17.20
N TYR A 905 33.80 3.95 17.74
CA TYR A 905 35.10 3.98 17.06
C TYR A 905 36.12 3.05 17.71
N PHE A 906 37.14 2.63 16.96
CA PHE A 906 38.31 1.90 17.49
C PHE A 906 39.60 2.67 17.23
N THR A 907 40.66 2.34 17.99
CA THR A 907 42.00 2.91 17.83
C THR A 907 42.94 1.92 17.13
N TYR A 908 43.79 2.44 16.25
CA TYR A 908 44.85 1.70 15.59
C TYR A 908 46.15 2.49 15.70
N ASN A 909 47.21 1.86 16.19
CA ASN A 909 48.53 2.47 16.22
C ASN A 909 49.40 1.93 15.06
N PRO A 910 49.64 2.71 13.99
CA PRO A 910 50.40 2.26 12.82
C PRO A 910 51.83 1.81 13.14
N ALA A 911 52.44 2.39 14.19
CA ALA A 911 53.83 2.11 14.56
C ALA A 911 53.99 0.79 15.32
N THR A 912 52.94 0.32 15.99
CA THR A 912 52.99 -0.90 16.81
C THR A 912 52.10 -2.03 16.29
N GLY A 913 51.17 -1.71 15.39
CA GLY A 913 50.14 -2.64 14.95
C GLY A 913 49.15 -3.05 16.04
N MET A 914 49.19 -2.38 17.19
CA MET A 914 48.32 -2.65 18.33
C MET A 914 47.11 -1.71 18.32
N SER A 915 45.96 -2.23 18.73
CA SER A 915 44.83 -1.43 19.18
C SER A 915 44.89 -1.29 20.70
N SER A 916 44.61 -0.09 21.21
CA SER A 916 44.33 0.12 22.63
C SER A 916 42.84 -0.15 22.85
N VAL A 917 42.54 -1.39 23.22
CA VAL A 917 41.18 -1.94 23.35
C VAL A 917 40.24 -1.02 24.14
N ALA A 918 39.21 -0.49 23.48
CA ALA A 918 37.87 -0.55 24.04
C ALA A 918 37.25 -1.84 23.48
N ALA A 919 37.08 -2.86 24.32
CA ALA A 919 36.28 -4.03 24.01
C ALA A 919 35.64 -4.46 25.32
N PRO A 920 34.45 -5.03 25.24
CA PRO A 920 33.26 -4.36 24.75
C PRO A 920 32.25 -4.38 25.89
N ASP A 921 31.46 -3.33 26.05
CA ASP A 921 30.22 -3.53 26.81
C ASP A 921 29.39 -4.54 25.99
N VAL A 922 29.11 -5.67 26.64
CA VAL A 922 28.06 -6.57 26.18
C VAL A 922 26.81 -5.71 26.19
N CYS A 923 25.93 -5.80 25.20
CA CYS A 923 24.55 -5.41 25.44
C CYS A 923 24.08 -6.24 26.62
N THR A 924 24.16 -5.67 27.82
CA THR A 924 23.34 -6.12 28.92
C THR A 924 21.97 -5.82 28.39
N ALA A 925 21.26 -6.88 27.97
CA ALA A 925 19.87 -6.76 27.57
C ALA A 925 19.23 -5.76 28.54
N PRO A 926 18.51 -4.72 28.07
CA PRO A 926 17.57 -4.09 28.97
C PRO A 926 16.81 -5.26 29.59
N GLN A 927 16.91 -5.44 30.91
CA GLN A 927 15.96 -6.31 31.58
C GLN A 927 14.63 -5.77 31.10
N PRO A 928 13.82 -6.54 30.36
CA PRO A 928 12.49 -6.09 30.05
C PRO A 928 11.84 -6.05 31.43
N GLU A 929 11.74 -4.85 32.01
CA GLU A 929 10.79 -4.63 33.09
C GLU A 929 9.44 -4.78 32.40
N CYS A 930 8.97 -6.02 32.25
CA CYS A 930 7.56 -6.28 32.04
C CYS A 930 6.88 -5.66 33.26
N GLU A 931 6.26 -4.49 33.11
CA GLU A 931 5.45 -3.89 34.18
C GLU A 931 4.42 -4.95 34.63
N GLY A 932 4.67 -5.57 35.79
CA GLY A 932 3.84 -6.65 36.33
C GLY A 932 4.52 -8.00 36.54
N ASP A 933 5.78 -8.21 36.14
CA ASP A 933 6.56 -9.41 36.50
C ASP A 933 7.27 -9.17 37.86
N ALA A 934 6.57 -9.49 38.94
CA ALA A 934 7.07 -9.28 40.30
C ALA A 934 8.16 -10.28 40.69
N ASN A 935 8.30 -11.39 39.95
CA ASN A 935 9.12 -12.52 40.35
C ASN A 935 10.39 -12.71 39.48
N GLY A 936 10.49 -12.03 38.34
CA GLY A 936 11.66 -11.97 37.47
C GLY A 936 11.83 -13.19 36.59
N ASP A 937 10.75 -13.91 36.28
CA ASP A 937 10.75 -15.09 35.40
C ASP A 937 10.37 -14.79 33.94
N LEU A 938 10.15 -13.50 33.62
CA LEU A 938 9.81 -12.98 32.31
C LEU A 938 8.42 -13.43 31.81
N LEU A 939 7.51 -13.80 32.70
CA LEU A 939 6.12 -14.17 32.38
C LEU A 939 5.13 -13.44 33.30
N VAL A 940 4.36 -12.48 32.78
CA VAL A 940 3.26 -11.86 33.55
C VAL A 940 2.13 -12.89 33.71
N ASN A 941 2.05 -13.49 34.88
CA ASN A 941 1.14 -14.58 35.18
C ASN A 941 0.60 -14.50 36.63
N PHE A 942 -0.17 -15.51 37.07
CA PHE A 942 -0.78 -15.49 38.40
C PHE A 942 0.25 -15.54 39.55
N ASP A 943 1.48 -15.96 39.27
CA ASP A 943 2.56 -16.05 40.24
C ASP A 943 3.13 -14.66 40.62
N ASP A 944 2.80 -13.61 39.86
CA ASP A 944 3.21 -12.21 40.11
C ASP A 944 2.28 -11.42 41.05
N LEU A 945 1.20 -12.05 41.52
CA LEU A 945 0.17 -11.38 42.34
C LEU A 945 0.47 -11.35 43.86
N ASN A 946 1.73 -11.53 44.30
CA ASN A 946 2.09 -11.61 45.73
C ASN A 946 2.95 -10.46 46.25
#